data_AF-A0A7S3P7I0-F1
#
_entry.id   AF-A0A7S3P7I0-F1
#
_cell.length_a   1.000
_cell.length_b   1.000
_cell.length_c   1.000
_cell.angle_alpha   90.00
_cell.angle_beta   90.00
_cell.angle_gamma   90.00
#
_symmetry.space_group_name_H-M   'P 1'
#
loop_
_entity.id
_entity.type
_entity.pdbx_description
1 polymer ?
#
loop_
_entity_poly.entity_id
_entity_poly.type
_entity_poly.pdbx_seq_one_letter_code
_entity_poly.pdbx_strand_id
1 'polypeptide(L)'
;MAMSSRKKITTPLTFALNSVGKKSLPFKTRTSSQYRRLALMVVVIVISVLVYVGIITQELSTIDFSVLVANRDETHLVHTAATELRGGESDSFLAKTPVSYLEAMASTTDRLTPTATTGPPKGEHYRQQQQPESSYPHKNATKHPPAQKQKDNPLQRQKIEFSNECGLYLAPSTIPGAGLGVFLGNQQISKYDRVIPTGDHTIPIVDRLLFTEADTTSPLKLVSRSFLPSQYTWKSRTHYVEDLGVEDVTVWSPGITAAANCIMDFINVKIAPTQYIVPQSHPPGIGQQGVPSSFHRQSDPGAGAVTYHHSRHVTARRTIRPGDEIFVGYGDSWFQNRKDILGPIPLSGDYAKANKLFVKFKTQVQEHVSKILLTKPTNTTRTDRNSGVATSSSNTETLIPSVAMDMWEDFLAEQKTIYGEDSSILAALPLKQELDAVFQAPSIYDWKLTQLRREIAWLEEHGACADNFHMGPSTLPQAGNGAFASRTLKKGSVALPVPLLHIPDRKILNMYHVDTDAIDEHGNQVAEVDFSKPKPPQLIINYCLGHRDSTMILAASGTSFSWINHNQTLANVQLRWASPERSQHQPALLGKTVEEMAKQVKSASLAMELVALRDIVAGEEIFLDYGDEWQQAWDDHVRNWAPPTDAESYVSAYEMNKGFPHHAFRTESEQVKEPYPSNLMLKFHKKFEAEKSRKKFMEEHPDPVTEYDVGWQPPYSIECRVLERKPGTGSRTLYTIEILDEDSNTKKVLDDVPQEALFFQDLPYTSDQFLDDAFRHDIRIPDEIFPEAWKNLLEKE
;
A
#
# COMPACT_ATOMS: atom_id res chain seq x y z
N MET A 1 17.08 49.69 39.66
CA MET A 1 17.96 50.69 39.02
C MET A 1 17.83 50.46 37.51
N ALA A 2 16.97 51.17 36.76
CA ALA A 2 17.15 52.48 36.09
C ALA A 2 18.38 52.47 35.14
N MET A 3 18.39 52.83 33.84
CA MET A 3 17.63 53.71 32.93
C MET A 3 17.88 53.25 31.45
N SER A 4 16.91 53.29 30.52
CA SER A 4 16.61 54.33 29.49
C SER A 4 17.71 54.73 28.50
N SER A 5 17.47 54.61 27.18
CA SER A 5 17.30 55.80 26.29
C SER A 5 16.86 55.45 24.86
N ARG A 6 15.88 56.22 24.35
CA ARG A 6 15.46 56.37 22.94
C ARG A 6 16.23 57.53 22.31
N LYS A 7 16.36 57.55 20.98
CA LYS A 7 16.39 58.81 20.19
C LYS A 7 15.77 58.64 18.79
N LYS A 8 14.72 59.41 18.53
CA LYS A 8 14.23 59.86 17.22
C LYS A 8 14.71 61.30 17.02
N ILE A 9 15.05 61.68 15.78
CA ILE A 9 15.02 63.09 15.31
C ILE A 9 14.41 63.11 13.89
N THR A 10 13.69 64.19 13.64
CA THR A 10 12.66 64.47 12.63
C THR A 10 13.04 65.69 11.76
N THR A 11 12.84 65.58 10.43
CA THR A 11 12.39 66.60 9.41
C THR A 11 13.19 67.93 9.24
N PRO A 12 12.94 68.86 8.24
CA PRO A 12 11.75 69.09 7.37
C PRO A 12 11.93 69.69 5.92
N LEU A 13 10.77 70.02 5.29
CA LEU A 13 10.43 71.06 4.28
C LEU A 13 10.54 70.73 2.76
N THR A 14 9.45 70.45 1.99
CA THR A 14 8.39 71.29 1.31
C THR A 14 8.80 72.07 0.05
N PHE A 15 8.13 71.85 -1.11
CA PHE A 15 7.13 72.76 -1.74
C PHE A 15 6.59 72.30 -3.14
N ALA A 16 5.26 72.43 -3.30
CA ALA A 16 4.40 72.81 -4.45
C ALA A 16 4.38 72.13 -5.85
N LEU A 17 3.19 71.56 -6.15
CA LEU A 17 2.20 71.88 -7.21
C LEU A 17 2.66 72.38 -8.61
N ASN A 18 2.29 71.66 -9.68
CA ASN A 18 1.29 72.13 -10.65
C ASN A 18 0.91 71.07 -11.72
N SER A 19 -0.26 71.30 -12.31
CA SER A 19 -1.09 70.43 -13.15
C SER A 19 -0.91 70.63 -14.67
N VAL A 20 -1.63 69.77 -15.43
CA VAL A 20 -2.11 69.88 -16.82
C VAL A 20 -1.30 69.17 -17.92
N GLY A 21 -1.97 68.24 -18.64
CA GLY A 21 -1.62 67.94 -20.04
C GLY A 21 -2.04 66.57 -20.58
N LYS A 22 -3.33 66.37 -20.91
CA LYS A 22 -3.78 65.30 -21.82
C LYS A 22 -3.10 65.44 -23.19
N LYS A 23 -2.61 64.35 -23.78
CA LYS A 23 -2.62 64.11 -25.24
C LYS A 23 -2.45 62.63 -25.57
N SER A 24 -3.47 62.10 -26.25
CA SER A 24 -3.60 60.80 -26.91
C SER A 24 -2.74 60.69 -28.17
N LEU A 25 -2.25 59.47 -28.50
CA LEU A 25 -1.93 58.95 -29.85
C LEU A 25 -1.44 57.46 -29.74
N PRO A 26 -1.44 56.64 -30.82
CA PRO A 26 -2.39 55.55 -31.00
C PRO A 26 -1.76 54.13 -31.02
N PHE A 27 -2.59 53.14 -30.66
CA PHE A 27 -2.29 51.71 -30.87
C PHE A 27 -2.50 51.32 -32.34
N LYS A 28 -1.44 50.83 -32.99
CA LYS A 28 -1.51 50.13 -34.29
C LYS A 28 -1.69 48.64 -34.05
N THR A 29 -2.82 48.10 -34.49
CA THR A 29 -3.13 46.68 -34.53
C THR A 29 -2.33 45.98 -35.63
N ARG A 30 -1.74 44.82 -35.31
CA ARG A 30 -1.06 43.95 -36.28
C ARG A 30 -1.41 42.49 -35.98
N THR A 31 -2.63 42.08 -36.29
CA THR A 31 -3.10 40.69 -36.18
C THR A 31 -4.00 40.34 -37.37
N SER A 32 -3.42 39.92 -38.48
CA SER A 32 -4.18 39.22 -39.54
C SER A 32 -3.44 38.06 -40.22
N SER A 33 -2.16 37.83 -39.89
CA SER A 33 -1.37 36.74 -40.48
C SER A 33 -1.48 35.41 -39.73
N GLN A 34 -1.74 35.41 -38.41
CA GLN A 34 -1.80 34.18 -37.62
C GLN A 34 -3.16 33.48 -37.72
N TYR A 35 -4.26 34.24 -37.77
CA TYR A 35 -5.61 33.67 -37.93
C TYR A 35 -5.82 32.97 -39.29
N ARG A 36 -5.15 33.43 -40.36
CA ARG A 36 -5.20 32.74 -41.67
C ARG A 36 -4.50 31.38 -41.67
N ARG A 37 -3.43 31.20 -40.88
CA ARG A 37 -2.73 29.91 -40.77
C ARG A 37 -3.52 28.92 -39.92
N LEU A 38 -4.16 29.40 -38.85
CA LEU A 38 -5.01 28.57 -38.00
C LEU A 38 -6.28 28.10 -38.74
N ALA A 39 -6.93 28.99 -39.50
CA ALA A 39 -8.09 28.62 -40.31
C ALA A 39 -7.75 27.60 -41.41
N LEU A 40 -6.58 27.72 -42.03
CA LEU A 40 -6.14 26.76 -43.06
C LEU A 40 -5.84 25.37 -42.44
N MET A 41 -5.25 25.33 -41.25
CA MET A 41 -5.00 24.07 -40.51
C MET A 41 -6.30 23.37 -40.13
N VAL A 42 -7.31 24.11 -39.65
CA VAL A 42 -8.62 23.52 -39.30
C VAL A 42 -9.32 22.94 -40.53
N VAL A 43 -9.25 23.61 -41.69
CA VAL A 43 -9.83 23.09 -42.94
C VAL A 43 -9.13 21.82 -43.41
N VAL A 44 -7.80 21.73 -43.30
CA VAL A 44 -7.05 20.51 -43.66
C VAL A 44 -7.42 19.35 -42.74
N ILE A 45 -7.54 19.59 -41.43
CA ILE A 45 -7.94 18.55 -40.45
C ILE A 45 -9.37 18.06 -40.75
N VAL A 46 -10.31 18.94 -41.02
CA VAL A 46 -11.69 18.56 -41.35
C VAL A 46 -11.76 17.75 -42.64
N ILE A 47 -11.00 18.13 -43.67
CA ILE A 47 -10.94 17.36 -44.93
C ILE A 47 -10.32 15.99 -44.70
N SER A 48 -9.25 15.89 -43.91
CA SER A 48 -8.62 14.60 -43.58
C SER A 48 -9.56 13.67 -42.80
N VAL A 49 -10.35 14.20 -41.87
CA VAL A 49 -11.36 13.42 -41.14
C VAL A 49 -12.50 12.96 -42.07
N LEU A 50 -12.97 13.83 -42.98
CA LEU A 50 -14.02 13.46 -43.93
C LEU A 50 -13.54 12.41 -44.96
N VAL A 51 -12.28 12.47 -45.39
CA VAL A 51 -11.66 11.44 -46.24
C VAL A 51 -11.51 10.13 -45.48
N TYR A 52 -11.09 10.18 -44.21
CA TYR A 52 -10.93 8.99 -43.37
C TYR A 52 -12.27 8.30 -43.07
N VAL A 53 -13.32 9.07 -42.77
CA VAL A 53 -14.69 8.55 -42.61
C VAL A 53 -15.24 8.00 -43.92
N GLY A 54 -14.96 8.65 -45.05
CA GLY A 54 -15.33 8.17 -46.39
C GLY A 54 -14.71 6.81 -46.72
N ILE A 55 -13.43 6.62 -46.40
CA ILE A 55 -12.71 5.34 -46.60
C ILE A 55 -13.30 4.23 -45.73
N ILE A 56 -13.64 4.51 -44.46
CA ILE A 56 -14.27 3.53 -43.56
C ILE A 56 -15.67 3.14 -44.04
N THR A 57 -16.45 4.08 -44.58
CA THR A 57 -17.78 3.76 -45.13
C THR A 57 -17.73 2.94 -46.41
N GLN A 58 -16.61 2.99 -47.16
CA GLN A 58 -16.43 2.22 -48.37
C GLN A 58 -16.03 0.76 -48.07
N GLU A 59 -15.23 0.53 -47.03
CA GLU A 59 -14.83 -0.83 -46.57
C GLU A 59 -15.93 -1.60 -45.82
N LEU A 60 -16.94 -0.93 -45.26
CA LEU A 60 -18.06 -1.59 -44.56
C LEU A 60 -19.21 -2.06 -45.47
N SER A 61 -19.11 -1.85 -46.79
CA SER A 61 -20.17 -2.19 -47.75
C SER A 61 -20.09 -3.62 -48.34
N THR A 62 -19.12 -4.45 -47.91
CA THR A 62 -18.90 -5.81 -48.46
C THR A 62 -19.00 -6.94 -47.45
N ILE A 63 -19.68 -6.77 -46.32
CA ILE A 63 -19.90 -7.86 -45.34
C ILE A 63 -21.36 -8.32 -45.39
N ASP A 64 -21.55 -9.55 -45.87
CA ASP A 64 -22.84 -10.27 -45.94
C ASP A 64 -23.30 -10.68 -44.53
N PHE A 65 -24.44 -10.12 -44.09
CA PHE A 65 -25.02 -10.29 -42.75
C PHE A 65 -26.11 -11.36 -42.74
N SER A 66 -25.75 -12.60 -43.07
CA SER A 66 -26.73 -13.69 -43.11
C SER A 66 -26.26 -15.05 -42.58
N VAL A 67 -25.54 -15.11 -41.45
CA VAL A 67 -25.52 -16.29 -40.54
C VAL A 67 -25.08 -15.85 -39.13
N LEU A 68 -26.00 -15.86 -38.15
CA LEU A 68 -25.82 -16.26 -36.73
C LEU A 68 -26.95 -15.69 -35.86
N VAL A 69 -28.08 -16.41 -35.89
CA VAL A 69 -29.03 -16.47 -34.78
C VAL A 69 -28.70 -17.75 -34.02
N ALA A 70 -28.33 -17.61 -32.73
CA ALA A 70 -28.46 -18.57 -31.62
C ALA A 70 -27.22 -18.58 -30.71
N ASN A 71 -27.19 -17.68 -29.73
CA ASN A 71 -27.05 -18.01 -28.31
C ASN A 71 -26.97 -16.70 -27.51
N ARG A 72 -28.08 -16.41 -26.81
CA ARG A 72 -28.14 -15.44 -25.72
C ARG A 72 -27.65 -16.16 -24.47
N ASP A 73 -26.59 -15.64 -23.85
CA ASP A 73 -26.61 -15.21 -22.44
C ASP A 73 -25.24 -14.64 -22.04
N GLU A 74 -25.29 -13.70 -21.10
CA GLU A 74 -24.16 -13.01 -20.42
C GLU A 74 -23.51 -11.82 -21.15
N THR A 75 -24.04 -10.62 -20.91
CA THR A 75 -23.26 -9.37 -20.91
C THR A 75 -23.99 -8.28 -20.12
N HIS A 76 -23.57 -8.06 -18.89
CA HIS A 76 -23.88 -6.84 -18.12
C HIS A 76 -22.60 -6.43 -17.37
N LEU A 77 -21.86 -5.46 -17.93
CA LEU A 77 -20.95 -4.50 -17.26
C LEU A 77 -19.91 -3.96 -18.26
N VAL A 78 -20.34 -3.16 -19.23
CA VAL A 78 -19.47 -2.19 -19.91
C VAL A 78 -20.32 -0.97 -20.25
N HIS A 79 -20.39 -0.01 -19.33
CA HIS A 79 -20.61 1.41 -19.64
C HIS A 79 -20.28 2.20 -18.38
N THR A 80 -19.14 2.90 -18.42
CA THR A 80 -18.86 4.25 -17.87
C THR A 80 -17.33 4.37 -17.75
N ALA A 81 -16.67 4.72 -18.86
CA ALA A 81 -15.29 5.17 -18.89
C ALA A 81 -15.18 6.24 -19.97
N ALA A 82 -15.65 7.45 -19.66
CA ALA A 82 -15.51 8.61 -20.53
C ALA A 82 -15.72 9.93 -19.78
N THR A 83 -15.11 10.11 -18.60
CA THR A 83 -14.89 11.45 -18.02
C THR A 83 -13.77 11.38 -16.99
N GLU A 84 -12.51 11.42 -17.43
CA GLU A 84 -11.33 11.77 -16.62
C GLU A 84 -10.10 11.85 -17.55
N LEU A 85 -10.06 12.89 -18.37
CA LEU A 85 -8.87 13.35 -19.07
C LEU A 85 -8.68 14.82 -18.69
N ARG A 86 -8.04 15.06 -17.55
CA ARG A 86 -7.36 16.31 -17.20
C ARG A 86 -6.49 16.09 -15.97
N GLY A 87 -5.18 16.29 -16.14
CA GLY A 87 -4.24 16.58 -15.05
C GLY A 87 -3.13 15.55 -14.87
N GLY A 88 -1.90 15.91 -15.29
CA GLY A 88 -0.68 15.27 -14.82
C GLY A 88 0.28 14.75 -15.90
N GLU A 89 0.70 15.60 -16.84
CA GLU A 89 1.91 15.34 -17.62
C GLU A 89 3.14 15.42 -16.71
N SER A 90 3.86 14.31 -16.54
CA SER A 90 5.21 14.32 -16.00
C SER A 90 6.20 14.11 -17.14
N ASP A 91 6.89 15.18 -17.53
CA ASP A 91 7.95 15.17 -18.54
C ASP A 91 9.11 14.24 -18.13
N SER A 92 9.45 13.32 -19.03
CA SER A 92 10.57 12.39 -18.93
C SER A 92 11.79 12.96 -19.65
N PHE A 93 12.99 12.90 -19.05
CA PHE A 93 14.24 13.00 -19.82
C PHE A 93 15.39 12.17 -19.22
N LEU A 94 15.66 11.08 -19.95
CA LEU A 94 16.91 10.42 -20.35
C LEU A 94 18.22 10.59 -19.53
N ALA A 95 18.73 9.46 -19.05
CA ALA A 95 20.15 9.09 -19.22
C ALA A 95 20.26 7.56 -19.39
N LYS A 96 20.78 7.12 -20.55
CA LYS A 96 21.04 5.71 -20.88
C LYS A 96 22.47 5.34 -20.47
N THR A 97 22.69 4.16 -19.89
CA THR A 97 23.91 3.35 -20.08
C THR A 97 23.70 1.88 -19.65
N PRO A 98 24.32 0.88 -20.31
CA PRO A 98 23.96 -0.52 -20.19
C PRO A 98 24.94 -1.38 -19.34
N VAL A 99 24.38 -2.50 -18.86
CA VAL A 99 24.93 -3.82 -18.47
C VAL A 99 26.46 -4.06 -18.63
N SER A 100 27.16 -4.52 -17.57
CA SER A 100 27.77 -5.88 -17.52
C SER A 100 28.80 -6.13 -16.38
N TYR A 101 28.84 -7.41 -15.99
CA TYR A 101 29.94 -8.24 -15.45
C TYR A 101 30.15 -8.52 -13.94
N LEU A 102 30.25 -9.83 -13.71
CA LEU A 102 30.59 -10.65 -12.55
C LEU A 102 32.11 -10.90 -12.45
N GLU A 103 32.53 -11.30 -11.24
CA GLU A 103 33.71 -12.10 -10.85
C GLU A 103 35.12 -11.48 -10.94
N ALA A 104 35.78 -11.32 -9.77
CA ALA A 104 36.76 -12.28 -9.26
C ALA A 104 37.59 -11.71 -8.08
N MET A 105 37.78 -12.53 -7.05
CA MET A 105 39.05 -12.80 -6.33
C MET A 105 38.88 -12.90 -4.81
N ALA A 106 39.23 -14.08 -4.33
CA ALA A 106 39.32 -14.51 -2.96
C ALA A 106 40.64 -14.06 -2.28
N SER A 107 40.65 -14.28 -0.96
CA SER A 107 41.83 -14.59 -0.12
C SER A 107 42.74 -13.41 0.28
N THR A 108 42.68 -13.01 1.55
CA THR A 108 43.69 -13.45 2.55
C THR A 108 43.32 -12.99 3.96
N THR A 109 43.51 -13.92 4.89
CA THR A 109 43.56 -13.78 6.34
C THR A 109 44.52 -12.67 6.81
N ASP A 110 44.16 -11.94 7.87
CA ASP A 110 45.08 -11.90 9.02
C ASP A 110 44.40 -11.55 10.36
N ARG A 111 44.86 -12.31 11.36
CA ARG A 111 44.48 -12.26 12.77
C ARG A 111 45.18 -11.09 13.45
N LEU A 112 44.46 -10.27 14.21
CA LEU A 112 45.02 -9.63 15.41
C LEU A 112 43.96 -9.55 16.52
N THR A 113 44.26 -10.22 17.63
CA THR A 113 43.66 -10.03 18.95
C THR A 113 44.37 -8.87 19.67
N PRO A 114 43.69 -8.15 20.56
CA PRO A 114 44.06 -8.23 21.99
C PRO A 114 42.83 -8.23 22.92
N THR A 115 42.71 -9.20 23.85
CA THR A 115 42.99 -9.06 25.31
C THR A 115 42.47 -7.76 25.95
N ALA A 116 41.38 -7.86 26.73
CA ALA A 116 41.36 -7.80 28.20
C ALA A 116 41.65 -6.38 28.73
N THR A 117 40.80 -5.67 29.48
CA THR A 117 40.15 -5.98 30.77
C THR A 117 39.52 -4.66 31.25
N THR A 118 38.37 -4.70 31.94
CA THR A 118 38.09 -4.14 33.29
C THR A 118 36.58 -4.02 33.49
N GLY A 119 36.09 -4.68 34.54
CA GLY A 119 34.67 -4.71 34.92
C GLY A 119 34.15 -3.43 35.57
N PRO A 120 32.84 -3.38 35.87
CA PRO A 120 32.08 -2.15 36.06
C PRO A 120 31.98 -1.73 37.54
N PRO A 121 31.75 -0.44 37.84
CA PRO A 121 31.28 -0.03 39.15
C PRO A 121 29.76 -0.26 39.26
N LYS A 122 29.38 -0.85 40.40
CA LYS A 122 28.01 -1.00 40.89
C LYS A 122 27.48 0.37 41.33
N GLY A 123 26.26 0.72 40.90
CA GLY A 123 25.42 1.79 41.49
C GLY A 123 23.97 1.30 41.43
N GLU A 124 23.45 0.83 42.56
CA GLU A 124 22.51 1.54 43.44
C GLU A 124 21.04 1.31 43.07
N HIS A 125 20.40 0.54 43.95
CA HIS A 125 19.00 0.16 43.92
C HIS A 125 18.08 1.38 44.09
N TYR A 126 17.23 1.66 43.10
CA TYR A 126 16.06 2.52 43.30
C TYR A 126 14.82 1.68 43.61
N ARG A 127 14.30 1.91 44.81
CA ARG A 127 13.14 1.25 45.42
C ARG A 127 11.89 2.07 45.05
N GLN A 128 11.06 1.57 44.14
CA GLN A 128 9.78 2.20 43.82
C GLN A 128 8.81 2.07 45.01
N GLN A 129 8.33 3.21 45.47
CA GLN A 129 7.30 3.35 46.50
C GLN A 129 5.93 3.18 45.84
N GLN A 130 5.18 2.17 46.29
CA GLN A 130 3.75 2.04 46.04
C GLN A 130 3.00 3.03 46.94
N GLN A 131 2.05 3.77 46.38
CA GLN A 131 0.99 4.46 47.12
C GLN A 131 -0.39 3.89 46.77
N PRO A 132 -1.37 4.01 47.67
CA PRO A 132 -2.32 2.94 47.96
C PRO A 132 -3.68 3.09 47.27
N GLU A 133 -4.30 1.93 47.01
CA GLU A 133 -5.66 1.76 46.51
C GLU A 133 -6.70 2.30 47.50
N SER A 134 -7.64 3.13 47.01
CA SER A 134 -8.83 3.55 47.74
C SER A 134 -9.98 2.56 47.54
N SER A 135 -10.42 1.93 48.62
CA SER A 135 -11.54 1.00 48.68
C SER A 135 -12.91 1.71 48.71
N TYR A 136 -13.82 1.35 47.81
CA TYR A 136 -15.27 1.57 47.96
C TYR A 136 -16.02 0.22 48.03
N PRO A 137 -17.02 0.04 48.92
CA PRO A 137 -17.63 -1.26 49.16
C PRO A 137 -18.91 -1.46 48.34
N HIS A 138 -18.98 -2.52 47.53
CA HIS A 138 -20.22 -2.99 46.93
C HIS A 138 -20.92 -4.05 47.80
N LYS A 139 -22.17 -3.77 48.16
CA LYS A 139 -23.09 -4.65 48.88
C LYS A 139 -23.92 -5.51 47.91
N ASN A 140 -24.13 -6.74 48.36
CA ASN A 140 -25.28 -7.64 48.18
C ASN A 140 -25.57 -8.25 46.80
N ALA A 141 -25.28 -9.56 46.75
CA ALA A 141 -25.71 -10.53 45.77
C ALA A 141 -27.20 -10.88 45.90
N THR A 142 -27.91 -10.91 44.77
CA THR A 142 -29.19 -11.61 44.57
C THR A 142 -28.99 -12.79 43.62
N LYS A 143 -29.56 -13.94 44.01
CA LYS A 143 -29.48 -15.22 43.30
C LYS A 143 -30.38 -15.23 42.06
N HIS A 144 -29.86 -15.69 40.92
CA HIS A 144 -30.64 -16.10 39.74
C HIS A 144 -30.38 -17.57 39.37
N PRO A 145 -31.37 -18.25 38.73
CA PRO A 145 -31.51 -19.72 38.64
C PRO A 145 -30.65 -20.36 37.52
N PRO A 146 -30.50 -21.70 37.49
CA PRO A 146 -29.47 -22.37 36.69
C PRO A 146 -29.75 -22.33 35.19
N ALA A 147 -28.67 -22.06 34.44
CA ALA A 147 -28.64 -21.95 32.98
C ALA A 147 -29.02 -23.27 32.28
N GLN A 148 -29.89 -23.15 31.26
CA GLN A 148 -30.14 -24.20 30.27
C GLN A 148 -28.90 -24.36 29.38
N LYS A 149 -28.49 -25.61 29.15
CA LYS A 149 -27.40 -25.99 28.25
C LYS A 149 -27.74 -25.61 26.81
N GLN A 150 -27.15 -24.52 26.33
CA GLN A 150 -27.11 -24.18 24.91
C GLN A 150 -26.02 -25.02 24.23
N LYS A 151 -26.35 -25.62 23.09
CA LYS A 151 -25.44 -26.47 22.29
C LYS A 151 -24.33 -25.61 21.69
N ASP A 152 -23.09 -26.04 21.88
CA ASP A 152 -21.88 -25.40 21.34
C ASP A 152 -21.93 -25.31 19.81
N ASN A 153 -21.65 -24.12 19.27
CA ASN A 153 -21.54 -23.82 17.86
C ASN A 153 -20.07 -24.10 17.41
N PRO A 154 -19.80 -24.81 16.29
CA PRO A 154 -18.43 -25.26 15.93
C PRO A 154 -17.44 -24.15 15.52
N LEU A 155 -17.82 -22.88 15.57
CA LEU A 155 -16.96 -21.74 15.20
C LEU A 155 -16.15 -21.15 16.38
N GLN A 156 -16.14 -21.81 17.55
CA GLN A 156 -15.31 -21.40 18.68
C GLN A 156 -14.03 -22.24 18.81
N ARG A 157 -12.89 -21.54 18.80
CA ARG A 157 -11.52 -21.93 19.21
C ARG A 157 -10.67 -22.67 18.16
N GLN A 158 -10.10 -21.92 17.21
CA GLN A 158 -8.76 -22.25 16.73
C GLN A 158 -7.75 -21.48 17.59
N LYS A 159 -7.09 -22.19 18.51
CA LYS A 159 -5.82 -21.73 19.06
C LYS A 159 -4.88 -21.62 17.86
N ILE A 160 -4.36 -20.43 17.57
CA ILE A 160 -3.38 -20.27 16.48
C ILE A 160 -2.13 -21.02 16.93
N GLU A 161 -1.89 -22.20 16.36
CA GLU A 161 -0.67 -22.96 16.58
C GLU A 161 0.38 -22.45 15.59
N PHE A 162 1.42 -21.82 16.12
CA PHE A 162 2.54 -21.35 15.31
C PHE A 162 3.56 -22.47 15.10
N SER A 163 4.06 -22.60 13.87
CA SER A 163 5.13 -23.53 13.52
C SER A 163 6.48 -23.07 14.07
N ASN A 164 7.31 -24.01 14.51
CA ASN A 164 8.73 -23.76 14.82
C ASN A 164 9.56 -23.53 13.55
N GLU A 165 9.05 -23.92 12.38
CA GLU A 165 9.68 -23.71 11.08
C GLU A 165 9.22 -22.38 10.47
N CYS A 166 10.07 -21.78 9.65
CA CYS A 166 9.73 -20.54 8.98
C CYS A 166 8.60 -20.74 7.96
N GLY A 167 7.54 -19.95 8.08
CA GLY A 167 6.40 -19.96 7.19
C GLY A 167 6.55 -18.99 6.01
N LEU A 168 7.35 -17.94 6.15
CA LEU A 168 7.62 -16.97 5.07
C LEU A 168 9.08 -16.54 5.05
N TYR A 169 9.69 -16.53 3.87
CA TYR A 169 11.04 -16.04 3.66
C TYR A 169 11.04 -14.77 2.82
N LEU A 170 11.90 -13.82 3.16
CA LEU A 170 12.38 -12.78 2.24
C LEU A 170 13.71 -13.25 1.66
N ALA A 171 13.80 -13.34 0.33
CA ALA A 171 15.01 -13.78 -0.37
C ALA A 171 15.08 -13.12 -1.77
N PRO A 172 16.20 -13.16 -2.49
CA PRO A 172 16.25 -12.69 -3.87
C PRO A 172 15.13 -13.29 -4.74
N SER A 173 14.38 -12.41 -5.42
CA SER A 173 13.23 -12.80 -6.24
C SER A 173 13.64 -13.76 -7.37
N THR A 174 12.68 -14.55 -7.85
CA THR A 174 12.81 -15.32 -9.10
C THR A 174 12.70 -14.42 -10.34
N ILE A 175 12.25 -13.18 -10.18
CA ILE A 175 12.30 -12.17 -11.24
C ILE A 175 13.67 -11.48 -11.21
N PRO A 176 14.47 -11.59 -12.28
CA PRO A 176 15.76 -10.91 -12.36
C PRO A 176 15.62 -9.40 -12.17
N GLY A 177 16.39 -8.83 -11.25
CA GLY A 177 16.42 -7.39 -11.00
C GLY A 177 15.25 -6.82 -10.19
N ALA A 178 14.28 -7.64 -9.76
CA ALA A 178 13.15 -7.18 -8.94
C ALA A 178 13.49 -6.95 -7.45
N GLY A 179 14.71 -7.31 -7.03
CA GLY A 179 15.12 -7.21 -5.63
C GLY A 179 14.70 -8.45 -4.82
N LEU A 180 14.13 -8.23 -3.64
CA LEU A 180 13.61 -9.32 -2.79
C LEU A 180 12.22 -9.77 -3.26
N GLY A 181 11.94 -11.05 -3.12
CA GLY A 181 10.62 -11.66 -3.20
C GLY A 181 10.21 -12.24 -1.85
N VAL A 182 8.91 -12.48 -1.70
CA VAL A 182 8.34 -13.18 -0.54
C VAL A 182 8.08 -14.63 -0.95
N PHE A 183 8.62 -15.59 -0.22
CA PHE A 183 8.48 -17.02 -0.53
C PHE A 183 7.73 -17.74 0.58
N LEU A 184 6.87 -18.69 0.19
CA LEU A 184 6.25 -19.58 1.14
C LEU A 184 7.28 -20.57 1.68
N GLY A 185 7.33 -20.72 3.00
CA GLY A 185 8.18 -21.69 3.68
C GLY A 185 7.62 -23.10 3.65
N ASN A 186 7.79 -23.84 4.74
CA ASN A 186 7.62 -25.30 4.74
C ASN A 186 6.16 -25.78 4.73
N GLN A 187 5.21 -24.87 4.90
CA GLN A 187 3.80 -25.21 5.00
C GLN A 187 3.04 -24.74 3.76
N GLN A 188 2.31 -25.66 3.14
CA GLN A 188 1.39 -25.33 2.05
C GLN A 188 0.23 -24.49 2.58
N ILE A 189 -0.21 -23.51 1.78
CA ILE A 189 -1.40 -22.70 2.07
C ILE A 189 -2.49 -23.08 1.07
N SER A 190 -3.67 -23.46 1.57
CA SER A 190 -4.78 -23.82 0.70
C SER A 190 -5.43 -22.58 0.11
N LYS A 191 -6.13 -22.75 -1.00
CA LYS A 191 -6.94 -21.69 -1.59
C LYS A 191 -7.88 -21.08 -0.54
N TYR A 192 -7.92 -19.76 -0.49
CA TYR A 192 -8.70 -18.91 0.43
C TYR A 192 -8.17 -18.81 1.87
N ASP A 193 -7.17 -19.62 2.25
CA ASP A 193 -6.52 -19.48 3.55
C ASP A 193 -5.68 -18.19 3.61
N ARG A 194 -5.50 -17.67 4.82
CA ARG A 194 -4.65 -16.50 5.08
C ARG A 194 -3.18 -16.89 4.97
N VAL A 195 -2.39 -16.01 4.36
CA VAL A 195 -0.94 -16.16 4.25
C VAL A 195 -0.25 -15.87 5.59
N ILE A 196 -0.68 -14.79 6.26
CA ILE A 196 -0.30 -14.46 7.64
C ILE A 196 -1.59 -14.37 8.48
N PRO A 197 -1.64 -14.99 9.67
CA PRO A 197 -2.85 -15.00 10.50
C PRO A 197 -3.36 -13.61 10.88
N THR A 198 -2.45 -12.71 11.25
CA THR A 198 -2.79 -11.41 11.86
C THR A 198 -2.95 -10.26 10.88
N GLY A 199 -2.41 -10.37 9.66
CA GLY A 199 -2.41 -9.27 8.67
C GLY A 199 -1.50 -8.10 9.06
N ASP A 200 -1.32 -7.14 8.14
CA ASP A 200 -0.41 -6.00 8.31
C ASP A 200 -1.13 -4.70 8.75
N HIS A 201 -0.37 -3.73 9.26
CA HIS A 201 -0.88 -2.36 9.50
C HIS A 201 -1.09 -1.61 8.18
N THR A 202 -2.04 -0.69 8.19
CA THR A 202 -2.20 0.31 7.13
C THR A 202 -2.11 1.68 7.80
N ILE A 203 -1.20 2.53 7.33
CA ILE A 203 -0.94 3.85 7.91
C ILE A 203 -1.36 4.91 6.87
N PRO A 204 -2.39 5.71 7.15
CA PRO A 204 -2.81 6.78 6.25
C PRO A 204 -1.72 7.84 6.08
N ILE A 205 -1.57 8.33 4.85
CA ILE A 205 -0.80 9.51 4.48
C ILE A 205 -1.78 10.47 3.79
N VAL A 206 -2.09 11.57 4.46
CA VAL A 206 -3.20 12.46 4.13
C VAL A 206 -2.70 13.74 3.47
N ASP A 207 -3.30 14.14 2.36
CA ASP A 207 -3.13 15.43 1.68
C ASP A 207 -1.66 15.79 1.39
N ARG A 208 -0.79 14.79 1.26
CA ARG A 208 0.65 15.04 1.04
C ARG A 208 0.86 15.83 -0.25
N LEU A 209 0.15 15.49 -1.32
CA LEU A 209 0.26 16.23 -2.58
C LEU A 209 -0.27 17.65 -2.44
N LEU A 210 -1.36 17.85 -1.69
CA LEU A 210 -1.85 19.19 -1.36
C LEU A 210 -0.75 20.01 -0.65
N PHE A 211 -0.07 19.46 0.37
CA PHE A 211 0.99 20.21 1.07
C PHE A 211 2.26 20.43 0.24
N THR A 212 2.58 19.51 -0.67
CA THR A 212 3.88 19.50 -1.39
C THR A 212 3.81 20.05 -2.81
N GLU A 213 2.64 20.05 -3.42
CA GLU A 213 2.43 20.47 -4.81
C GLU A 213 1.42 21.62 -4.94
N ALA A 214 0.84 22.11 -3.82
CA ALA A 214 0.04 23.34 -3.83
C ALA A 214 0.85 24.53 -4.39
N ASP A 215 0.35 25.07 -5.50
CA ASP A 215 0.83 26.24 -6.24
C ASP A 215 2.37 26.46 -6.23
N THR A 216 2.84 27.65 -6.56
CA THR A 216 4.23 28.09 -6.57
C THR A 216 4.72 28.50 -5.19
N THR A 217 3.82 28.54 -4.19
CA THR A 217 4.08 29.05 -2.85
C THR A 217 4.41 27.97 -1.81
N SER A 218 4.17 26.69 -2.10
CA SER A 218 4.48 25.63 -1.13
C SER A 218 5.98 25.60 -0.78
N PRO A 219 6.34 25.72 0.52
CA PRO A 219 7.72 25.60 0.96
C PRO A 219 8.26 24.16 0.82
N LEU A 220 7.40 23.18 0.57
CA LEU A 220 7.76 21.76 0.45
C LEU A 220 7.95 21.29 -1.01
N LYS A 221 7.72 22.17 -1.99
CA LYS A 221 7.80 21.84 -3.42
C LYS A 221 9.15 21.28 -3.87
N LEU A 222 10.24 21.73 -3.24
CA LEU A 222 11.59 21.26 -3.57
C LEU A 222 11.86 19.83 -3.09
N VAL A 223 11.19 19.40 -2.01
CA VAL A 223 11.40 18.06 -1.43
C VAL A 223 10.44 17.01 -2.00
N SER A 224 9.32 17.44 -2.60
CA SER A 224 8.25 16.56 -3.12
C SER A 224 8.74 15.45 -4.05
N ARG A 225 9.75 15.75 -4.87
CA ARG A 225 10.30 14.86 -5.92
C ARG A 225 11.15 13.70 -5.38
N SER A 226 11.41 13.67 -4.07
CA SER A 226 12.28 12.68 -3.43
C SER A 226 11.53 11.71 -2.51
N PHE A 227 10.21 11.60 -2.63
CA PHE A 227 9.39 10.70 -1.82
C PHE A 227 9.34 9.28 -2.40
N LEU A 228 10.39 8.48 -2.18
CA LEU A 228 10.43 7.08 -2.61
C LEU A 228 9.22 6.25 -2.13
N PRO A 229 8.66 6.44 -0.91
CA PRO A 229 7.48 5.69 -0.48
C PRO A 229 6.27 5.79 -1.43
N SER A 230 6.17 6.83 -2.27
CA SER A 230 5.12 6.94 -3.29
C SER A 230 5.03 5.74 -4.25
N GLN A 231 6.15 5.02 -4.47
CA GLN A 231 6.17 3.80 -5.30
C GLN A 231 5.62 2.55 -4.59
N TYR A 232 5.35 2.66 -3.29
CA TYR A 232 4.98 1.58 -2.38
C TYR A 232 3.71 1.92 -1.56
N THR A 233 3.14 3.10 -1.78
CA THR A 233 1.83 3.48 -1.25
C THR A 233 0.71 3.00 -2.16
N TRP A 234 -0.46 2.83 -1.57
CA TRP A 234 -1.65 2.43 -2.28
C TRP A 234 -2.74 3.50 -2.19
N LYS A 235 -3.74 3.42 -3.08
CA LYS A 235 -4.95 4.23 -2.94
C LYS A 235 -5.70 3.80 -1.68
N SER A 236 -6.11 4.74 -0.84
CA SER A 236 -6.91 4.46 0.37
C SER A 236 -8.14 3.60 0.08
N ARG A 237 -8.80 3.85 -1.05
CA ARG A 237 -9.95 3.08 -1.55
C ARG A 237 -9.72 1.58 -1.65
N THR A 238 -8.54 1.16 -2.11
CA THR A 238 -8.24 -0.29 -2.24
C THR A 238 -7.99 -0.93 -0.88
N HIS A 239 -7.91 -0.12 0.17
CA HIS A 239 -7.59 -0.50 1.54
C HIS A 239 -8.68 -0.12 2.52
N TYR A 240 -9.77 0.50 2.09
CA TYR A 240 -10.91 0.88 2.92
C TYR A 240 -10.52 1.85 4.05
N VAL A 241 -9.64 2.79 3.74
CA VAL A 241 -9.16 3.87 4.63
C VAL A 241 -9.73 5.21 4.15
N GLU A 242 -11.04 5.24 3.92
CA GLU A 242 -11.76 6.40 3.38
C GLU A 242 -12.69 7.04 4.44
N ASP A 243 -12.64 6.52 5.66
CA ASP A 243 -13.41 6.94 6.83
C ASP A 243 -12.91 8.27 7.45
N LEU A 244 -11.75 8.76 7.01
CA LEU A 244 -11.07 9.94 7.55
C LEU A 244 -11.70 11.29 7.16
N GLY A 245 -12.71 11.30 6.28
CA GLY A 245 -13.40 12.52 5.84
C GLY A 245 -12.59 13.42 4.90
N VAL A 246 -11.38 13.03 4.50
CA VAL A 246 -10.48 13.82 3.63
C VAL A 246 -10.34 13.16 2.26
N GLU A 247 -10.09 13.97 1.22
CA GLU A 247 -10.13 13.52 -0.17
C GLU A 247 -8.85 12.79 -0.64
N ASP A 248 -7.67 13.37 -0.40
CA ASP A 248 -6.40 12.82 -0.88
C ASP A 248 -5.75 11.94 0.19
N VAL A 249 -6.15 10.67 0.25
CA VAL A 249 -5.51 9.68 1.12
C VAL A 249 -4.79 8.63 0.30
N THR A 250 -3.47 8.55 0.52
CA THR A 250 -2.68 7.37 0.16
C THR A 250 -2.39 6.58 1.43
N VAL A 251 -2.11 5.29 1.29
CA VAL A 251 -1.83 4.45 2.46
C VAL A 251 -0.48 3.78 2.33
N TRP A 252 0.31 3.90 3.39
CA TRP A 252 1.50 3.11 3.61
C TRP A 252 1.08 1.78 4.23
N SER A 253 1.28 0.68 3.52
CA SER A 253 0.98 -0.64 4.07
C SER A 253 2.23 -1.52 3.94
N PRO A 254 3.06 -1.56 5.00
CA PRO A 254 4.24 -2.41 5.02
C PRO A 254 3.83 -3.89 5.03
N GLY A 255 4.81 -4.78 4.87
CA GLY A 255 4.60 -6.22 4.92
C GLY A 255 4.49 -6.88 3.56
N ILE A 256 3.68 -7.94 3.44
CA ILE A 256 3.63 -8.75 2.20
C ILE A 256 3.31 -7.85 1.01
N THR A 257 2.46 -6.86 1.20
CA THR A 257 1.96 -6.05 0.10
C THR A 257 3.00 -5.08 -0.45
N ALA A 258 3.94 -4.61 0.38
CA ALA A 258 5.05 -3.77 -0.06
C ALA A 258 6.28 -4.60 -0.48
N ALA A 259 6.39 -5.85 -0.01
CA ALA A 259 7.54 -6.72 -0.26
C ALA A 259 7.34 -7.73 -1.40
N ALA A 260 6.11 -8.15 -1.69
CA ALA A 260 5.83 -9.13 -2.75
C ALA A 260 5.85 -8.47 -4.12
N ASN A 261 6.47 -9.15 -5.09
CA ASN A 261 6.53 -8.72 -6.49
C ASN A 261 5.21 -9.02 -7.23
N CYS A 262 5.16 -8.65 -8.51
CA CYS A 262 4.00 -8.90 -9.36
C CYS A 262 4.40 -9.50 -10.71
N ILE A 263 3.74 -10.60 -11.08
CA ILE A 263 3.64 -11.09 -12.45
C ILE A 263 2.16 -11.40 -12.68
N MET A 264 1.49 -10.63 -13.56
CA MET A 264 0.03 -10.56 -13.61
C MET A 264 -0.67 -11.94 -13.76
N ASP A 265 -0.14 -12.83 -14.60
CA ASP A 265 -0.71 -14.17 -14.81
C ASP A 265 -0.39 -15.18 -13.69
N PHE A 266 0.53 -14.85 -12.78
CA PHE A 266 0.96 -15.74 -11.71
C PHE A 266 0.55 -15.28 -10.32
N ILE A 267 -0.22 -14.18 -10.22
CA ILE A 267 -0.82 -13.69 -8.96
C ILE A 267 -1.46 -14.86 -8.22
N ASN A 268 -0.91 -15.17 -7.05
CA ASN A 268 -1.33 -16.31 -6.24
C ASN A 268 -1.96 -15.87 -4.91
N VAL A 269 -1.99 -14.58 -4.62
CA VAL A 269 -2.66 -14.01 -3.46
C VAL A 269 -3.62 -12.88 -3.82
N LYS A 270 -4.61 -12.67 -2.95
CA LYS A 270 -5.55 -11.57 -2.96
C LYS A 270 -5.38 -10.81 -1.65
N ILE A 271 -5.39 -9.50 -1.76
CA ILE A 271 -5.34 -8.61 -0.61
C ILE A 271 -6.79 -8.40 -0.15
N ALA A 272 -7.06 -8.68 1.12
CA ALA A 272 -8.34 -8.39 1.75
C ALA A 272 -8.44 -6.91 2.13
N PRO A 273 -9.66 -6.37 2.29
CA PRO A 273 -9.89 -5.09 2.92
C PRO A 273 -9.09 -4.91 4.22
N THR A 274 -8.54 -3.71 4.47
CA THR A 274 -8.06 -3.40 5.81
C THR A 274 -9.26 -3.40 6.75
N GLN A 275 -9.08 -3.96 7.93
CA GLN A 275 -10.11 -3.91 8.94
C GLN A 275 -9.79 -2.74 9.88
N TYR A 276 -10.77 -1.87 10.11
CA TYR A 276 -10.71 -1.00 11.28
C TYR A 276 -10.97 -1.92 12.47
N ILE A 277 -9.91 -2.41 13.10
CA ILE A 277 -10.02 -3.26 14.27
C ILE A 277 -9.57 -2.44 15.46
N VAL A 278 -10.53 -2.08 16.30
CA VAL A 278 -10.28 -2.09 17.74
C VAL A 278 -10.38 -3.56 18.13
N PRO A 279 -9.27 -4.30 18.37
CA PRO A 279 -9.34 -5.67 18.87
C PRO A 279 -10.50 -5.85 19.82
N GLN A 280 -11.50 -6.63 19.39
CA GLN A 280 -12.47 -7.12 20.33
C GLN A 280 -11.67 -7.91 21.36
N SER A 281 -11.71 -7.47 22.62
CA SER A 281 -11.57 -8.38 23.74
C SER A 281 -12.32 -9.65 23.37
N HIS A 282 -11.65 -10.79 23.48
CA HIS A 282 -12.10 -12.12 23.09
C HIS A 282 -13.61 -12.38 23.28
N PRO A 283 -14.22 -13.36 22.58
CA PRO A 283 -15.57 -13.79 22.91
C PRO A 283 -15.71 -14.00 24.43
N PRO A 284 -16.83 -13.58 25.04
CA PRO A 284 -16.97 -13.47 26.49
C PRO A 284 -16.80 -14.84 27.12
N GLY A 285 -15.64 -15.10 27.72
CA GLY A 285 -15.35 -16.43 28.25
C GLY A 285 -13.99 -16.63 28.91
N ILE A 286 -13.05 -15.68 28.83
CA ILE A 286 -11.80 -15.73 29.59
C ILE A 286 -11.71 -14.47 30.42
N GLY A 287 -11.68 -14.63 31.75
CA GLY A 287 -11.65 -13.55 32.74
C GLY A 287 -10.36 -12.74 32.80
N GLN A 288 -9.78 -12.38 31.65
CA GLN A 288 -8.91 -11.22 31.56
C GLN A 288 -9.80 -10.04 31.19
N GLN A 289 -9.91 -9.06 32.10
CA GLN A 289 -10.57 -7.80 31.79
C GLN A 289 -9.90 -7.22 30.54
N GLY A 290 -10.66 -7.18 29.45
CA GLY A 290 -10.18 -6.76 28.14
C GLY A 290 -9.81 -5.29 28.19
N VAL A 291 -8.51 -5.00 28.08
CA VAL A 291 -8.02 -3.66 27.81
C VAL A 291 -8.52 -3.31 26.39
N PRO A 292 -9.36 -2.28 26.22
CA PRO A 292 -9.67 -1.77 24.90
C PRO A 292 -8.35 -1.38 24.22
N SER A 293 -8.07 -1.98 23.08
CA SER A 293 -6.89 -1.63 22.27
C SER A 293 -7.03 -0.27 21.56
N SER A 294 -8.18 0.39 21.70
CA SER A 294 -8.43 1.75 21.22
C SER A 294 -8.11 2.74 22.32
N PHE A 295 -7.25 3.70 22.03
CA PHE A 295 -7.03 4.84 22.89
C PHE A 295 -8.27 5.73 22.91
N HIS A 296 -8.72 6.07 24.11
CA HIS A 296 -9.85 6.95 24.31
C HIS A 296 -9.36 8.40 24.36
N ARG A 297 -9.84 9.25 23.44
CA ARG A 297 -9.46 10.68 23.31
C ARG A 297 -9.46 11.45 24.63
N GLN A 298 -10.38 11.13 25.55
CA GLN A 298 -10.50 11.83 26.83
C GLN A 298 -9.46 11.42 27.88
N SER A 299 -8.91 10.21 27.81
CA SER A 299 -8.13 9.64 28.93
C SER A 299 -6.75 9.12 28.54
N ASP A 300 -6.51 8.89 27.25
CA ASP A 300 -5.28 8.27 26.77
C ASP A 300 -4.44 9.25 25.96
N PRO A 301 -3.27 9.69 26.45
CA PRO A 301 -2.33 10.52 25.69
C PRO A 301 -1.81 9.86 24.41
N GLY A 302 -2.01 8.55 24.24
CA GLY A 302 -1.73 7.83 22.99
C GLY A 302 -2.77 8.05 21.88
N ALA A 303 -3.90 8.72 22.15
CA ALA A 303 -4.92 8.98 21.14
C ALA A 303 -4.32 9.67 19.91
N GLY A 304 -4.55 9.08 18.73
CA GLY A 304 -3.99 9.58 17.48
C GLY A 304 -2.50 9.32 17.26
N ALA A 305 -1.78 8.67 18.19
CA ALA A 305 -0.35 8.34 18.06
C ALA A 305 -0.09 7.05 17.29
N VAL A 306 -1.11 6.22 17.06
CA VAL A 306 -1.02 4.99 16.27
C VAL A 306 -2.10 4.97 15.19
N THR A 307 -1.91 4.17 14.15
CA THR A 307 -2.98 3.92 13.18
C THR A 307 -4.11 3.12 13.83
N TYR A 308 -5.35 3.37 13.41
CA TYR A 308 -6.53 2.57 13.76
C TYR A 308 -6.86 1.52 12.69
N HIS A 309 -6.12 1.51 11.57
CA HIS A 309 -6.33 0.62 10.43
C HIS A 309 -5.34 -0.54 10.49
N HIS A 310 -5.83 -1.73 10.89
CA HIS A 310 -5.00 -2.91 11.17
C HIS A 310 -5.44 -4.13 10.36
N SER A 311 -4.71 -5.24 10.56
CA SER A 311 -5.11 -6.57 10.11
C SER A 311 -5.50 -6.67 8.64
N ARG A 312 -4.73 -6.01 7.78
CA ARG A 312 -4.86 -6.17 6.34
C ARG A 312 -4.39 -7.57 5.97
N HIS A 313 -5.34 -8.48 5.78
CA HIS A 313 -5.04 -9.87 5.48
C HIS A 313 -4.68 -10.08 4.01
N VAL A 314 -3.79 -11.04 3.77
CA VAL A 314 -3.51 -11.57 2.43
C VAL A 314 -4.01 -13.01 2.41
N THR A 315 -4.83 -13.36 1.42
CA THR A 315 -5.39 -14.71 1.25
C THR A 315 -4.94 -15.35 -0.05
N ALA A 316 -4.78 -16.66 -0.05
CA ALA A 316 -4.34 -17.38 -1.24
C ALA A 316 -5.45 -17.46 -2.30
N ARG A 317 -5.15 -17.12 -3.56
CA ARG A 317 -6.08 -17.28 -4.71
C ARG A 317 -6.12 -18.70 -5.26
N ARG A 318 -5.10 -19.48 -4.95
CA ARG A 318 -4.91 -20.88 -5.30
C ARG A 318 -4.04 -21.52 -4.23
N THR A 319 -3.97 -22.84 -4.19
CA THR A 319 -3.01 -23.51 -3.31
C THR A 319 -1.58 -23.05 -3.64
N ILE A 320 -0.87 -22.55 -2.64
CA ILE A 320 0.53 -22.11 -2.74
C ILE A 320 1.37 -23.18 -2.09
N ARG A 321 2.35 -23.71 -2.82
CA ARG A 321 3.19 -24.82 -2.36
C ARG A 321 4.46 -24.28 -1.69
N PRO A 322 5.09 -25.06 -0.80
CA PRO A 322 6.38 -24.70 -0.23
C PRO A 322 7.39 -24.27 -1.30
N GLY A 323 8.09 -23.17 -1.04
CA GLY A 323 9.09 -22.56 -1.92
C GLY A 323 8.53 -21.69 -3.05
N ASP A 324 7.21 -21.66 -3.29
CA ASP A 324 6.63 -20.78 -4.31
C ASP A 324 6.80 -19.30 -3.89
N GLU A 325 7.17 -18.43 -4.83
CA GLU A 325 7.15 -16.99 -4.63
C GLU A 325 5.70 -16.47 -4.60
N ILE A 326 5.42 -15.54 -3.71
CA ILE A 326 4.13 -14.86 -3.55
C ILE A 326 4.09 -13.66 -4.49
N PHE A 327 3.05 -13.61 -5.33
CA PHE A 327 2.81 -12.51 -6.27
C PHE A 327 1.47 -11.84 -5.97
N VAL A 328 1.54 -10.52 -5.78
CA VAL A 328 0.38 -9.63 -5.61
C VAL A 328 0.06 -8.95 -6.94
N GLY A 329 -1.18 -8.52 -7.14
CA GLY A 329 -1.59 -7.82 -8.36
C GLY A 329 -1.43 -6.32 -8.25
N TYR A 330 -0.57 -5.72 -9.08
CA TYR A 330 -0.44 -4.26 -9.20
C TYR A 330 -1.45 -3.64 -10.18
N GLY A 331 -2.05 -4.46 -11.05
CA GLY A 331 -2.96 -4.04 -12.11
C GLY A 331 -2.21 -3.74 -13.41
N ASP A 332 -2.83 -4.07 -14.56
CA ASP A 332 -2.19 -3.92 -15.88
C ASP A 332 -1.80 -2.45 -16.16
N SER A 333 -2.63 -1.50 -15.73
CA SER A 333 -2.37 -0.06 -15.92
C SER A 333 -1.09 0.41 -15.24
N TRP A 334 -0.68 -0.22 -14.13
CA TRP A 334 0.55 0.13 -13.43
C TRP A 334 1.78 -0.12 -14.30
N PHE A 335 1.80 -1.25 -15.03
CA PHE A 335 2.88 -1.61 -15.96
C PHE A 335 2.79 -0.83 -17.26
N GLN A 336 1.58 -0.65 -17.80
CA GLN A 336 1.36 0.12 -19.03
C GLN A 336 1.88 1.55 -18.90
N ASN A 337 1.60 2.20 -17.76
CA ASN A 337 2.04 3.57 -17.48
C ASN A 337 3.54 3.68 -17.17
N ARG A 338 4.28 2.57 -17.12
CA ARG A 338 5.73 2.50 -16.82
C ARG A 338 6.51 1.76 -17.90
N LYS A 339 5.90 1.52 -19.06
CA LYS A 339 6.51 0.77 -20.16
C LYS A 339 7.80 1.42 -20.67
N ASP A 340 7.89 2.75 -20.62
CA ASP A 340 9.06 3.53 -21.00
C ASP A 340 10.28 3.29 -20.09
N ILE A 341 10.04 2.95 -18.82
CA ILE A 341 11.08 2.70 -17.83
C ILE A 341 11.39 1.20 -17.70
N LEU A 342 10.35 0.35 -17.67
CA LEU A 342 10.47 -1.09 -17.42
C LEU A 342 10.62 -1.92 -18.71
N GLY A 343 10.32 -1.34 -19.87
CA GLY A 343 10.17 -2.07 -21.11
C GLY A 343 8.84 -2.85 -21.16
N PRO A 344 8.69 -3.75 -22.15
CA PRO A 344 7.50 -4.59 -22.26
C PRO A 344 7.49 -5.64 -21.15
N ILE A 345 6.53 -5.52 -20.24
CA ILE A 345 6.25 -6.52 -19.19
C ILE A 345 4.95 -7.25 -19.55
N PRO A 346 4.90 -8.60 -19.44
CA PRO A 346 3.67 -9.36 -19.64
C PRO A 346 2.51 -8.87 -18.77
N LEU A 347 1.34 -8.68 -19.38
CA LEU A 347 0.11 -8.27 -18.71
C LEU A 347 -0.83 -9.46 -18.48
N SER A 348 -1.99 -9.21 -17.87
CA SER A 348 -3.02 -10.23 -17.66
C SER A 348 -3.45 -10.88 -18.98
N GLY A 349 -3.36 -12.20 -19.04
CA GLY A 349 -3.70 -13.06 -20.18
C GLY A 349 -2.61 -13.18 -21.25
N ASP A 350 -1.46 -12.51 -21.11
CA ASP A 350 -0.43 -12.53 -22.14
C ASP A 350 0.34 -13.85 -22.21
N TYR A 351 0.54 -14.56 -21.10
CA TYR A 351 1.15 -15.91 -21.14
C TYR A 351 0.26 -16.91 -21.89
N ALA A 352 -1.07 -16.78 -21.78
CA ALA A 352 -1.99 -17.62 -22.53
C ALA A 352 -1.90 -17.34 -24.05
N LYS A 353 -1.75 -16.07 -24.45
CA LYS A 353 -1.54 -15.68 -25.86
C LYS A 353 -0.17 -16.12 -26.36
N ALA A 354 0.89 -15.91 -25.57
CA ALA A 354 2.25 -16.35 -25.89
C ALA A 354 2.33 -17.87 -26.05
N ASN A 355 1.61 -18.63 -25.22
CA ASN A 355 1.54 -20.08 -25.36
C ASN A 355 0.91 -20.51 -26.69
N LYS A 356 -0.09 -19.79 -27.21
CA LYS A 356 -0.66 -20.07 -28.54
C LYS A 356 0.38 -19.85 -29.65
N LEU A 357 1.17 -18.77 -29.56
CA LEU A 357 2.27 -18.49 -30.49
C LEU A 357 3.35 -19.58 -30.41
N PHE A 358 3.71 -20.00 -29.20
CA PHE A 358 4.70 -21.04 -28.99
C PHE A 358 4.25 -22.41 -29.48
N VAL A 359 2.96 -22.76 -29.32
CA VAL A 359 2.41 -23.99 -29.92
C VAL A 359 2.49 -23.94 -31.44
N LYS A 360 2.20 -22.79 -32.08
CA LYS A 360 2.40 -22.60 -33.54
C LYS A 360 3.87 -22.84 -33.91
N PHE A 361 4.81 -22.26 -33.16
CA PHE A 361 6.24 -22.46 -33.37
C PHE A 361 6.66 -23.93 -33.21
N LYS A 362 6.20 -24.60 -32.16
CA LYS A 362 6.47 -26.02 -31.91
C LYS A 362 6.02 -26.90 -33.07
N THR A 363 4.84 -26.63 -33.65
CA THR A 363 4.34 -27.31 -34.84
C THR A 363 5.24 -27.06 -36.06
N GLN A 364 5.65 -25.81 -36.30
CA GLN A 364 6.56 -25.46 -37.41
C GLN A 364 7.90 -26.21 -37.30
N VAL A 365 8.48 -26.29 -36.10
CA VAL A 365 9.71 -27.05 -35.84
C VAL A 365 9.50 -28.53 -36.12
N GLN A 366 8.40 -29.13 -35.64
CA GLN A 366 8.08 -30.55 -35.86
C GLN A 366 7.91 -30.88 -37.36
N GLU A 367 7.25 -30.01 -38.12
CA GLU A 367 7.13 -30.14 -39.57
C GLU A 367 8.49 -30.04 -40.27
N HIS A 368 9.35 -29.12 -39.84
CA HIS A 368 10.69 -28.95 -40.39
C HIS A 368 11.58 -30.18 -40.12
N VAL A 369 11.59 -30.67 -38.87
CA VAL A 369 12.29 -31.90 -38.48
C VAL A 369 11.81 -33.10 -39.30
N SER A 370 10.49 -33.23 -39.48
CA SER A 370 9.91 -34.31 -40.29
C SER A 370 10.41 -34.27 -41.74
N LYS A 371 10.53 -33.07 -42.34
CA LYS A 371 11.10 -32.89 -43.69
C LYS A 371 12.59 -33.25 -43.75
N ILE A 372 13.38 -32.90 -42.73
CA ILE A 372 14.81 -33.29 -42.64
C ILE A 372 14.95 -34.81 -42.58
N LEU A 373 14.12 -35.49 -41.79
CA LEU A 373 14.16 -36.94 -41.65
C LEU A 373 13.75 -37.66 -42.93
N LEU A 374 12.80 -37.11 -43.70
CA LEU A 374 12.39 -37.64 -45.00
C LEU A 374 13.43 -37.43 -46.11
N THR A 375 14.33 -36.45 -45.96
CA THR A 375 15.31 -36.07 -46.99
C THR A 375 16.71 -36.66 -46.77
N LYS A 376 16.96 -37.34 -45.64
CA LYS A 376 18.21 -38.10 -45.43
C LYS A 376 18.23 -39.37 -46.31
N PRO A 377 19.15 -39.50 -47.28
CA PRO A 377 19.24 -40.69 -48.12
C PRO A 377 19.68 -41.90 -47.28
N THR A 378 18.93 -42.99 -47.36
CA THR A 378 19.30 -44.31 -46.81
C THR A 378 20.45 -44.92 -47.60
N ASN A 379 21.68 -44.42 -47.41
CA ASN A 379 22.88 -45.13 -47.84
C ASN A 379 23.32 -46.09 -46.73
N THR A 380 22.60 -47.21 -46.61
CA THR A 380 23.11 -48.42 -45.93
C THR A 380 22.79 -49.64 -46.80
N THR A 381 23.64 -49.86 -47.80
CA THR A 381 23.95 -51.20 -48.27
C THR A 381 24.95 -51.83 -47.30
N ARG A 382 24.48 -52.69 -46.39
CA ARG A 382 25.10 -54.01 -46.06
C ARG A 382 24.41 -54.65 -44.86
N THR A 383 23.79 -55.80 -45.15
CA THR A 383 23.88 -57.05 -44.41
C THR A 383 24.45 -56.97 -43.00
N ASP A 384 23.58 -57.01 -41.98
CA ASP A 384 23.68 -58.02 -40.92
C ASP A 384 22.34 -58.17 -40.20
N ARG A 385 21.75 -59.36 -40.38
CA ARG A 385 20.62 -59.84 -39.58
C ARG A 385 21.20 -60.33 -38.25
N ASN A 386 21.09 -59.54 -37.19
CA ASN A 386 20.83 -59.96 -35.81
C ASN A 386 21.24 -58.87 -34.81
N SER A 387 20.27 -58.09 -34.33
CA SER A 387 20.16 -57.61 -32.94
C SER A 387 18.99 -56.64 -32.83
N GLY A 388 18.34 -56.66 -31.66
CA GLY A 388 17.00 -56.15 -31.44
C GLY A 388 16.80 -54.63 -31.53
N VAL A 389 15.58 -54.29 -31.91
CA VAL A 389 14.68 -53.26 -31.36
C VAL A 389 15.31 -52.12 -30.53
N ALA A 390 15.00 -50.90 -30.98
CA ALA A 390 15.04 -49.59 -30.29
C ALA A 390 16.29 -48.71 -30.47
N THR A 391 16.34 -47.88 -31.53
CA THR A 391 17.19 -46.67 -31.57
C THR A 391 16.61 -45.45 -32.33
N SER A 392 15.42 -45.51 -32.96
CA SER A 392 14.91 -44.37 -33.75
C SER A 392 14.34 -43.19 -32.94
N SER A 393 13.90 -43.40 -31.68
CA SER A 393 13.37 -42.30 -30.85
C SER A 393 14.48 -41.34 -30.40
N SER A 394 15.67 -41.86 -30.04
CA SER A 394 16.75 -41.05 -29.46
C SER A 394 17.27 -39.94 -30.38
N ASN A 395 17.35 -40.19 -31.69
CA ASN A 395 17.83 -39.18 -32.66
C ASN A 395 16.82 -38.05 -32.89
N THR A 396 15.54 -38.30 -32.66
CA THR A 396 14.46 -37.32 -32.89
C THR A 396 14.35 -36.36 -31.71
N GLU A 397 14.49 -36.88 -30.48
CA GLU A 397 14.49 -36.09 -29.24
C GLU A 397 15.66 -35.10 -29.18
N THR A 398 16.84 -35.47 -29.66
CA THR A 398 18.01 -34.56 -29.70
C THR A 398 17.98 -33.52 -30.83
N LEU A 399 17.23 -33.77 -31.91
CA LEU A 399 17.22 -32.91 -33.10
C LEU A 399 16.22 -31.75 -33.00
N ILE A 400 15.13 -31.92 -32.26
CA ILE A 400 14.10 -30.89 -32.09
C ILE A 400 14.66 -29.62 -31.42
N PRO A 401 15.39 -29.70 -30.30
CA PRO A 401 15.93 -28.50 -29.65
C PRO A 401 16.90 -27.71 -30.55
N SER A 402 17.77 -28.38 -31.31
CA SER A 402 18.73 -27.69 -32.19
C SER A 402 18.02 -26.95 -33.32
N VAL A 403 17.04 -27.60 -33.98
CA VAL A 403 16.26 -26.97 -35.06
C VAL A 403 15.41 -25.81 -34.51
N ALA A 404 14.84 -25.96 -33.32
CA ALA A 404 14.13 -24.88 -32.65
C ALA A 404 15.03 -23.65 -32.41
N MET A 405 16.25 -23.85 -31.92
CA MET A 405 17.20 -22.76 -31.69
C MET A 405 17.56 -21.99 -32.97
N ASP A 406 17.65 -22.69 -34.10
CA ASP A 406 17.97 -22.08 -35.40
C ASP A 406 16.78 -21.28 -35.96
N MET A 407 15.55 -21.80 -35.81
CA MET A 407 14.33 -21.17 -36.33
C MET A 407 13.78 -20.02 -35.44
N TRP A 408 14.25 -19.92 -34.20
CA TRP A 408 13.64 -19.01 -33.21
C TRP A 408 13.71 -17.54 -33.57
N GLU A 409 14.86 -17.07 -34.05
CA GLU A 409 15.05 -15.64 -34.37
C GLU A 409 14.18 -15.20 -35.54
N ASP A 410 14.05 -16.05 -36.57
CA ASP A 410 13.18 -15.79 -37.73
C ASP A 410 11.71 -15.77 -37.30
N PHE A 411 11.30 -16.72 -36.45
CA PHE A 411 9.97 -16.74 -35.88
C PHE A 411 9.67 -15.46 -35.09
N LEU A 412 10.59 -15.06 -34.20
CA LEU A 412 10.44 -13.83 -33.42
C LEU A 412 10.41 -12.58 -34.30
N ALA A 413 11.25 -12.51 -35.35
CA ALA A 413 11.23 -11.40 -36.29
C ALA A 413 9.87 -11.28 -37.00
N GLU A 414 9.29 -12.41 -37.46
CA GLU A 414 7.94 -12.44 -38.02
C GLU A 414 6.91 -11.92 -36.99
N GLN A 415 6.93 -12.43 -35.76
CA GLN A 415 5.95 -12.02 -34.76
C GLN A 415 6.10 -10.54 -34.36
N LYS A 416 7.32 -9.99 -34.34
CA LYS A 416 7.57 -8.55 -34.11
C LYS A 416 6.92 -7.67 -35.18
N THR A 417 6.83 -8.13 -36.43
CA THR A 417 6.10 -7.36 -37.47
C THR A 417 4.60 -7.30 -37.25
N ILE A 418 4.04 -8.30 -36.55
CA ILE A 418 2.59 -8.42 -36.30
C ILE A 418 2.19 -7.69 -35.01
N TYR A 419 2.95 -7.90 -33.94
CA TYR A 419 2.61 -7.41 -32.60
C TYR A 419 3.37 -6.14 -32.19
N GLY A 420 4.40 -5.75 -32.94
CA GLY A 420 5.34 -4.68 -32.58
C GLY A 420 6.49 -5.17 -31.70
N GLU A 421 7.62 -4.44 -31.72
CA GLU A 421 8.82 -4.79 -30.96
C GLU A 421 8.60 -4.78 -29.45
N ASP A 422 7.80 -3.82 -28.96
CA ASP A 422 7.53 -3.65 -27.53
C ASP A 422 6.23 -4.35 -27.08
N SER A 423 5.92 -5.50 -27.65
CA SER A 423 4.72 -6.26 -27.30
C SER A 423 4.88 -7.00 -25.97
N SER A 424 3.93 -6.81 -25.05
CA SER A 424 3.87 -7.54 -23.78
C SER A 424 3.63 -9.05 -23.99
N ILE A 425 2.96 -9.43 -25.08
CA ILE A 425 2.77 -10.83 -25.46
C ILE A 425 4.10 -11.46 -25.86
N LEU A 426 4.93 -10.76 -26.64
CA LEU A 426 6.24 -11.26 -27.04
C LEU A 426 7.21 -11.31 -25.85
N ALA A 427 7.09 -10.40 -24.90
CA ALA A 427 7.84 -10.45 -23.65
C ALA A 427 7.50 -11.66 -22.75
N ALA A 428 6.37 -12.32 -22.99
CA ALA A 428 5.98 -13.54 -22.29
C ALA A 428 6.49 -14.83 -22.96
N LEU A 429 7.11 -14.72 -24.14
CA LEU A 429 7.77 -15.86 -24.80
C LEU A 429 9.09 -16.22 -24.09
N PRO A 430 9.53 -17.49 -24.14
CA PRO A 430 10.80 -17.89 -23.57
C PRO A 430 11.99 -17.22 -24.27
N LEU A 431 13.07 -17.02 -23.53
CA LEU A 431 14.36 -16.68 -24.13
C LEU A 431 14.87 -17.86 -24.95
N LYS A 432 15.73 -17.57 -25.94
CA LYS A 432 16.32 -18.60 -26.80
C LYS A 432 16.95 -19.74 -26.00
N GLN A 433 17.75 -19.40 -24.99
CA GLN A 433 18.41 -20.37 -24.09
C GLN A 433 17.46 -21.23 -23.25
N GLU A 434 16.18 -20.86 -23.15
CA GLU A 434 15.16 -21.58 -22.36
C GLU A 434 14.35 -22.56 -23.21
N LEU A 435 14.48 -22.50 -24.55
CA LEU A 435 13.64 -23.27 -25.47
C LEU A 435 13.67 -24.77 -25.19
N ASP A 436 14.85 -25.36 -24.94
CA ASP A 436 14.94 -26.79 -24.67
C ASP A 436 14.06 -27.20 -23.48
N ALA A 437 14.20 -26.51 -22.35
CA ALA A 437 13.38 -26.76 -21.16
C ALA A 437 11.88 -26.53 -21.41
N VAL A 438 11.52 -25.48 -22.16
CA VAL A 438 10.12 -25.14 -22.45
C VAL A 438 9.49 -26.16 -23.42
N PHE A 439 10.25 -26.73 -24.36
CA PHE A 439 9.78 -27.76 -25.28
C PHE A 439 9.39 -29.05 -24.57
N GLN A 440 10.07 -29.36 -23.46
CA GLN A 440 9.76 -30.51 -22.60
C GLN A 440 8.60 -30.26 -21.64
N ALA A 441 8.20 -29.00 -21.45
CA ALA A 441 7.07 -28.64 -20.59
C ALA A 441 5.72 -28.76 -21.32
N PRO A 442 4.61 -28.96 -20.59
CA PRO A 442 3.27 -28.98 -21.17
C PRO A 442 2.87 -27.62 -21.80
N SER A 443 3.32 -26.52 -21.20
CA SER A 443 3.07 -25.15 -21.67
C SER A 443 4.14 -24.18 -21.17
N ILE A 444 4.20 -22.97 -21.75
CA ILE A 444 5.04 -21.88 -21.21
C ILE A 444 4.64 -21.60 -19.75
N TYR A 445 3.35 -21.62 -19.44
CA TYR A 445 2.85 -21.35 -18.10
C TYR A 445 3.34 -22.38 -17.07
N ASP A 446 3.27 -23.66 -17.41
CA ASP A 446 3.73 -24.75 -16.54
C ASP A 446 5.24 -24.70 -16.34
N TRP A 447 6.00 -24.45 -17.41
CA TRP A 447 7.45 -24.23 -17.31
C TRP A 447 7.75 -23.05 -16.39
N LYS A 448 7.10 -21.90 -16.60
CA LYS A 448 7.36 -20.69 -15.80
C LYS A 448 7.03 -20.92 -14.33
N LEU A 449 5.94 -21.62 -14.01
CA LEU A 449 5.61 -22.00 -12.62
C LEU A 449 6.75 -22.76 -11.91
N THR A 450 7.54 -23.56 -12.63
CA THR A 450 8.71 -24.23 -12.04
C THR A 450 9.86 -23.28 -11.71
N GLN A 451 9.98 -22.19 -12.47
CA GLN A 451 11.03 -21.17 -12.29
C GLN A 451 10.69 -20.18 -11.18
N LEU A 452 9.39 -20.02 -10.85
CA LEU A 452 8.90 -19.11 -9.82
C LEU A 452 8.92 -19.73 -8.40
N ARG A 453 9.81 -20.69 -8.19
CA ARG A 453 9.95 -21.45 -6.94
C ARG A 453 11.42 -21.60 -6.58
N ARG A 454 11.69 -21.57 -5.28
CA ARG A 454 12.99 -21.95 -4.69
C ARG A 454 12.86 -23.25 -3.92
N GLU A 455 13.96 -24.00 -3.84
CA GLU A 455 14.05 -25.10 -2.89
C GLU A 455 14.09 -24.55 -1.46
N ILE A 456 13.50 -25.29 -0.51
CA ILE A 456 13.46 -24.89 0.89
C ILE A 456 14.87 -24.72 1.48
N ALA A 457 15.77 -25.68 1.22
CA ALA A 457 17.15 -25.60 1.68
C ALA A 457 17.86 -24.34 1.17
N TRP A 458 17.57 -23.93 -0.06
CA TRP A 458 18.10 -22.68 -0.61
C TRP A 458 17.56 -21.45 0.13
N LEU A 459 16.26 -21.43 0.47
CA LEU A 459 15.65 -20.36 1.26
C LEU A 459 16.17 -20.30 2.69
N GLU A 460 16.46 -21.44 3.32
CA GLU A 460 17.07 -21.51 4.64
C GLU A 460 18.49 -20.94 4.66
N GLU A 461 19.25 -21.14 3.58
CA GLU A 461 20.62 -20.66 3.43
C GLU A 461 20.70 -19.17 3.01
N HIS A 462 19.84 -18.73 2.09
CA HIS A 462 19.95 -17.42 1.43
C HIS A 462 18.84 -16.43 1.82
N GLY A 463 17.78 -16.91 2.48
CA GLY A 463 16.64 -16.10 2.89
C GLY A 463 16.71 -15.64 4.35
N ALA A 464 15.84 -14.70 4.69
CA ALA A 464 15.58 -14.27 6.05
C ALA A 464 14.11 -14.57 6.42
N CYS A 465 13.89 -15.15 7.59
CA CYS A 465 12.55 -15.50 8.04
C CYS A 465 11.73 -14.25 8.39
N ALA A 466 10.53 -14.13 7.82
CA ALA A 466 9.70 -12.92 7.84
C ALA A 466 8.40 -13.07 8.67
N ASP A 467 8.14 -14.25 9.22
CA ASP A 467 6.94 -14.57 10.03
C ASP A 467 7.29 -14.98 11.48
N ASN A 468 8.48 -14.60 11.96
CA ASN A 468 8.89 -14.86 13.34
C ASN A 468 8.00 -14.18 14.37
N PHE A 469 7.19 -13.21 13.96
CA PHE A 469 6.27 -12.46 14.82
C PHE A 469 4.82 -12.58 14.37
N HIS A 470 3.91 -12.36 15.30
CA HIS A 470 2.50 -12.10 15.06
C HIS A 470 2.05 -10.91 15.90
N MET A 471 0.97 -10.25 15.47
CA MET A 471 0.38 -9.13 16.19
C MET A 471 -0.54 -9.61 17.32
N GLY A 472 -0.55 -8.89 18.43
CA GLY A 472 -1.53 -9.06 19.51
C GLY A 472 -1.66 -7.76 20.33
N PRO A 473 -2.63 -7.65 21.26
CA PRO A 473 -2.67 -6.52 22.19
C PRO A 473 -1.37 -6.47 23.01
N SER A 474 -0.74 -5.31 23.10
CA SER A 474 0.51 -5.14 23.87
C SER A 474 0.28 -5.39 25.35
N THR A 475 1.32 -5.89 26.04
CA THR A 475 1.34 -5.98 27.51
C THR A 475 1.62 -4.64 28.17
N LEU A 476 2.06 -3.63 27.40
CA LEU A 476 2.25 -2.26 27.89
C LEU A 476 0.92 -1.49 27.86
N PRO A 477 0.62 -0.71 28.92
CA PRO A 477 -0.52 0.21 28.88
C PRO A 477 -0.29 1.27 27.79
N GLN A 478 -1.36 1.64 27.10
CA GLN A 478 -1.36 2.70 26.09
C GLN A 478 -0.38 2.49 24.91
N ALA A 479 -0.03 1.23 24.61
CA ALA A 479 0.83 0.89 23.46
C ALA A 479 0.08 0.21 22.30
N GLY A 480 -1.24 0.06 22.40
CA GLY A 480 -2.07 -0.52 21.34
C GLY A 480 -1.70 -1.99 21.09
N ASN A 481 -1.36 -2.31 19.85
CA ASN A 481 -0.88 -3.65 19.47
C ASN A 481 0.64 -3.77 19.64
N GLY A 482 1.10 -4.95 20.03
CA GLY A 482 2.49 -5.37 20.13
C GLY A 482 2.85 -6.49 19.15
N ALA A 483 4.15 -6.69 18.93
CA ALA A 483 4.70 -7.84 18.22
C ALA A 483 5.03 -8.96 19.21
N PHE A 484 4.59 -10.19 18.93
CA PHE A 484 4.84 -11.35 19.76
C PHE A 484 5.57 -12.43 18.97
N ALA A 485 6.55 -13.08 19.60
CA ALA A 485 7.29 -14.16 18.98
C ALA A 485 6.35 -15.33 18.60
N SER A 486 6.27 -15.68 17.33
CA SER A 486 5.56 -16.87 16.85
C SER A 486 6.31 -18.16 17.21
N ARG A 487 7.63 -18.07 17.42
CA ARG A 487 8.50 -19.21 17.75
C ARG A 487 9.65 -18.79 18.65
N THR A 488 10.36 -19.76 19.20
CA THR A 488 11.55 -19.48 20.01
C THR A 488 12.69 -18.97 19.12
N LEU A 489 13.28 -17.83 19.51
CA LEU A 489 14.42 -17.23 18.83
C LEU A 489 15.66 -17.34 19.71
N LYS A 490 16.82 -17.57 19.09
CA LYS A 490 18.08 -17.72 19.82
C LYS A 490 18.80 -16.40 19.92
N LYS A 491 19.52 -16.20 21.02
CA LYS A 491 20.42 -15.04 21.16
C LYS A 491 21.31 -14.90 19.92
N GLY A 492 21.34 -13.70 19.34
CA GLY A 492 22.13 -13.38 18.15
C GLY A 492 21.48 -13.75 16.82
N SER A 493 20.35 -14.48 16.80
CA SER A 493 19.62 -14.75 15.56
C SER A 493 18.90 -13.52 15.05
N VAL A 494 18.73 -13.43 13.73
CA VAL A 494 17.86 -12.43 13.10
C VAL A 494 16.42 -12.73 13.49
N ALA A 495 15.83 -11.83 14.26
CA ALA A 495 14.44 -11.89 14.67
C ALA A 495 13.53 -11.40 13.54
N LEU A 496 13.90 -10.32 12.85
CA LEU A 496 13.13 -9.76 11.74
C LEU A 496 14.04 -9.05 10.72
N PRO A 497 13.94 -9.37 9.42
CA PRO A 497 14.49 -8.53 8.36
C PRO A 497 13.66 -7.25 8.20
N VAL A 498 14.33 -6.10 8.09
CA VAL A 498 13.69 -4.79 7.98
C VAL A 498 14.17 -4.09 6.70
N PRO A 499 13.59 -4.40 5.52
CA PRO A 499 13.79 -3.61 4.31
C PRO A 499 13.34 -2.15 4.52
N LEU A 500 14.10 -1.19 3.98
CA LEU A 500 13.92 0.24 4.26
C LEU A 500 13.78 1.06 2.97
N LEU A 501 12.85 1.99 2.99
CA LEU A 501 12.74 3.09 2.04
C LEU A 501 13.27 4.37 2.68
N HIS A 502 14.17 5.06 1.99
CA HIS A 502 14.69 6.32 2.49
C HIS A 502 13.77 7.49 2.12
N ILE A 503 13.64 8.44 3.04
CA ILE A 503 12.98 9.74 2.86
C ILE A 503 14.04 10.80 3.17
N PRO A 504 14.68 11.42 2.15
CA PRO A 504 15.83 12.29 2.35
C PRO A 504 15.59 13.51 3.24
N ASP A 505 14.38 14.06 3.24
CA ASP A 505 14.01 15.18 4.08
C ASP A 505 12.65 14.93 4.74
N ARG A 506 12.68 14.71 6.06
CA ARG A 506 11.48 14.47 6.88
C ARG A 506 10.45 15.60 6.83
N LYS A 507 10.82 16.81 6.42
CA LYS A 507 9.87 17.93 6.25
C LYS A 507 8.77 17.64 5.26
N ILE A 508 8.97 16.67 4.35
CA ILE A 508 7.91 16.21 3.45
C ILE A 508 6.70 15.60 4.17
N LEU A 509 6.88 15.21 5.44
CA LEU A 509 5.82 14.72 6.32
C LEU A 509 5.17 15.84 7.14
N ASN A 510 5.55 17.10 6.97
CA ASN A 510 4.89 18.20 7.67
C ASN A 510 3.46 18.37 7.16
N MET A 511 2.55 18.66 8.09
CA MET A 511 1.15 18.98 7.80
C MET A 511 0.85 20.42 8.19
N TYR A 512 -0.21 20.98 7.61
CA TYR A 512 -0.66 22.34 7.86
C TYR A 512 -2.18 22.37 7.94
N HIS A 513 -2.72 23.45 8.50
CA HIS A 513 -4.16 23.68 8.48
C HIS A 513 -4.68 23.79 7.04
N VAL A 514 -5.79 23.14 6.74
CA VAL A 514 -6.49 23.22 5.46
C VAL A 514 -7.85 23.87 5.69
N ASP A 515 -8.12 24.94 4.96
CA ASP A 515 -9.44 25.54 4.88
C ASP A 515 -10.21 24.86 3.74
N THR A 516 -11.18 24.01 4.11
CA THR A 516 -12.03 23.30 3.16
C THR A 516 -13.20 24.13 2.65
N ASP A 517 -13.44 25.29 3.26
CA ASP A 517 -14.55 26.20 2.91
C ASP A 517 -14.08 27.37 2.04
N ALA A 518 -12.80 27.40 1.68
CA ALA A 518 -12.24 28.41 0.81
C ALA A 518 -12.88 28.36 -0.59
N ILE A 519 -13.06 29.54 -1.18
CA ILE A 519 -13.69 29.72 -2.49
C ILE A 519 -12.69 30.41 -3.42
N ASP A 520 -12.46 29.83 -4.59
CA ASP A 520 -11.56 30.39 -5.59
C ASP A 520 -12.16 31.63 -6.28
N GLU A 521 -11.37 32.28 -7.15
CA GLU A 521 -11.81 33.47 -7.90
C GLU A 521 -13.00 33.21 -8.84
N HIS A 522 -13.32 31.94 -9.11
CA HIS A 522 -14.42 31.49 -9.97
C HIS A 522 -15.67 31.07 -9.16
N GLY A 523 -15.62 31.13 -7.83
CA GLY A 523 -16.74 30.71 -6.99
C GLY A 523 -16.78 29.20 -6.69
N ASN A 524 -15.73 28.45 -7.03
CA ASN A 524 -15.64 27.03 -6.73
C ASN A 524 -15.05 26.82 -5.34
N GLN A 525 -15.57 25.85 -4.61
CA GLN A 525 -14.97 25.40 -3.36
C GLN A 525 -13.61 24.74 -3.66
N VAL A 526 -12.58 25.15 -2.93
CA VAL A 526 -11.22 24.64 -3.06
C VAL A 526 -10.62 24.40 -1.67
N ALA A 527 -9.74 23.42 -1.55
CA ALA A 527 -8.95 23.24 -0.34
C ALA A 527 -7.75 24.20 -0.36
N GLU A 528 -7.73 25.19 0.54
CA GLU A 528 -6.63 26.13 0.68
C GLU A 528 -5.74 25.78 1.88
N VAL A 529 -4.41 25.79 1.69
CA VAL A 529 -3.44 25.44 2.74
C VAL A 529 -2.91 26.69 3.43
N ASP A 530 -3.05 26.78 4.74
CA ASP A 530 -2.46 27.84 5.56
C ASP A 530 -1.09 27.38 6.11
N PHE A 531 -0.03 27.64 5.33
CA PHE A 531 1.36 27.31 5.70
C PHE A 531 1.85 28.04 6.97
N SER A 532 1.13 29.04 7.47
CA SER A 532 1.48 29.73 8.72
C SER A 532 1.01 28.98 9.98
N LYS A 533 0.12 27.98 9.81
CA LYS A 533 -0.44 27.16 10.88
C LYS A 533 0.01 25.70 10.73
N PRO A 534 1.22 25.35 11.21
CA PRO A 534 1.70 23.98 11.17
C PRO A 534 0.83 23.08 12.06
N LYS A 535 0.65 21.84 11.62
CA LYS A 535 0.05 20.74 12.37
C LYS A 535 1.13 19.71 12.72
N PRO A 536 0.87 18.80 13.66
CA PRO A 536 1.76 17.65 13.87
C PRO A 536 2.04 16.91 12.55
N PRO A 537 3.25 16.37 12.33
CA PRO A 537 3.58 15.65 11.11
C PRO A 537 2.67 14.44 10.84
N GLN A 538 2.73 13.92 9.62
CA GLN A 538 2.05 12.69 9.19
C GLN A 538 2.31 11.55 10.17
N LEU A 539 1.26 10.77 10.47
CA LEU A 539 1.30 9.64 11.41
C LEU A 539 2.42 8.63 11.12
N ILE A 540 2.77 8.44 9.84
CA ILE A 540 3.86 7.54 9.42
C ILE A 540 5.20 7.83 10.11
N ILE A 541 5.45 9.06 10.59
CA ILE A 541 6.69 9.39 11.29
C ILE A 541 6.95 8.50 12.51
N ASN A 542 5.88 8.07 13.21
CA ASN A 542 5.95 7.19 14.39
C ASN A 542 6.44 5.77 14.05
N TYR A 543 6.46 5.43 12.76
CA TYR A 543 6.88 4.15 12.22
C TYR A 543 8.18 4.24 11.40
N CYS A 544 8.80 5.43 11.38
CA CYS A 544 10.07 5.67 10.70
C CYS A 544 11.24 5.61 11.68
N LEU A 545 12.38 5.13 11.19
CA LEU A 545 13.67 5.22 11.85
C LEU A 545 14.36 6.55 11.46
N GLY A 546 14.97 7.26 12.41
CA GLY A 546 15.67 8.50 12.13
C GLY A 546 16.73 8.85 13.18
N HIS A 547 17.33 10.02 13.03
CA HIS A 547 18.42 10.50 13.87
C HIS A 547 18.37 12.02 14.03
N ARG A 548 18.72 12.57 15.20
CA ARG A 548 18.62 14.02 15.49
C ARG A 548 19.42 14.90 14.53
N ASP A 549 20.58 14.41 14.09
CA ASP A 549 21.52 15.17 13.25
C ASP A 549 21.28 14.98 11.73
N SER A 550 20.15 14.37 11.33
CA SER A 550 19.85 14.06 9.94
C SER A 550 18.45 14.50 9.52
N THR A 551 18.33 15.10 8.33
CA THR A 551 17.01 15.30 7.69
C THR A 551 16.41 13.99 7.22
N MET A 552 17.24 12.98 6.90
CA MET A 552 16.80 11.71 6.36
C MET A 552 16.23 10.79 7.43
N ILE A 553 15.10 10.16 7.11
CA ILE A 553 14.45 9.09 7.88
C ILE A 553 14.21 7.88 6.98
N LEU A 554 13.97 6.70 7.57
CA LEU A 554 13.83 5.43 6.89
C LEU A 554 12.49 4.79 7.27
N ALA A 555 11.63 4.50 6.29
CA ALA A 555 10.38 3.79 6.48
C ALA A 555 10.57 2.29 6.25
N ALA A 556 10.20 1.45 7.21
CA ALA A 556 10.27 0.00 7.09
C ALA A 556 9.14 -0.53 6.20
N SER A 557 9.49 -1.25 5.14
CA SER A 557 8.53 -1.85 4.19
C SER A 557 8.28 -3.35 4.41
N GLY A 558 9.07 -4.01 5.25
CA GLY A 558 8.90 -5.42 5.62
C GLY A 558 7.72 -5.69 6.55
N THR A 559 7.46 -6.98 6.82
CA THR A 559 6.39 -7.43 7.71
C THR A 559 6.69 -7.07 9.16
N SER A 560 5.64 -6.90 9.97
CA SER A 560 5.69 -6.91 11.45
C SER A 560 6.46 -5.80 12.18
N PHE A 561 7.35 -5.03 11.52
CA PHE A 561 8.16 -4.01 12.20
C PHE A 561 7.31 -2.94 12.88
N SER A 562 6.20 -2.54 12.25
CA SER A 562 5.28 -1.52 12.75
C SER A 562 4.43 -1.94 13.95
N TRP A 563 4.59 -3.17 14.46
CA TRP A 563 3.92 -3.66 15.68
C TRP A 563 4.81 -3.62 16.91
N ILE A 564 6.12 -3.43 16.72
CA ILE A 564 7.08 -3.51 17.82
C ILE A 564 6.92 -2.25 18.66
N ASN A 565 6.90 -2.39 19.97
CA ASN A 565 6.77 -1.27 20.89
C ASN A 565 8.10 -0.94 21.56
N HIS A 566 8.14 0.28 22.09
CA HIS A 566 9.25 0.77 22.87
C HIS A 566 9.24 0.20 24.30
N ASN A 567 10.38 -0.31 24.77
CA ASN A 567 10.68 -0.39 26.20
C ASN A 567 12.18 -0.58 26.43
N GLN A 568 12.85 0.38 27.06
CA GLN A 568 14.31 0.29 27.29
C GLN A 568 14.70 -0.88 28.20
N THR A 569 13.92 -1.15 29.23
CA THR A 569 14.25 -2.16 30.25
C THR A 569 13.90 -3.60 29.82
N LEU A 570 12.86 -3.74 28.98
CA LEU A 570 12.40 -5.02 28.48
C LEU A 570 12.90 -5.32 27.06
N ALA A 571 13.65 -4.40 26.44
CA ALA A 571 14.22 -4.57 25.12
C ALA A 571 14.91 -5.93 24.99
N ASN A 572 14.42 -6.73 24.05
CA ASN A 572 14.92 -8.08 23.78
C ASN A 572 15.44 -8.23 22.35
N VAL A 573 15.32 -7.19 21.53
CA VAL A 573 15.94 -7.07 20.21
C VAL A 573 16.69 -5.74 20.06
N GLN A 574 17.64 -5.70 19.12
CA GLN A 574 18.35 -4.47 18.72
C GLN A 574 18.45 -4.35 17.21
N LEU A 575 18.59 -3.12 16.70
CA LEU A 575 18.84 -2.84 15.30
C LEU A 575 20.31 -3.10 14.92
N ARG A 576 20.52 -3.55 13.69
CA ARG A 576 21.81 -3.48 12.97
C ARG A 576 21.57 -3.37 11.46
N TRP A 577 22.58 -2.93 10.72
CA TRP A 577 22.57 -3.05 9.26
C TRP A 577 22.53 -4.52 8.82
N ALA A 578 21.70 -4.82 7.82
CA ALA A 578 21.50 -6.19 7.35
C ALA A 578 22.73 -6.72 6.60
N SER A 579 22.92 -8.05 6.58
CA SER A 579 23.97 -8.64 5.75
C SER A 579 23.57 -8.59 4.26
N PRO A 580 24.47 -8.17 3.35
CA PRO A 580 24.21 -8.19 1.90
C PRO A 580 24.06 -9.61 1.34
N GLU A 581 24.50 -10.64 2.06
CA GLU A 581 24.41 -12.05 1.61
C GLU A 581 22.98 -12.59 1.62
N ARG A 582 22.12 -12.05 2.50
CA ARG A 582 20.74 -12.50 2.71
C ARG A 582 19.70 -11.38 2.63
N SER A 583 20.10 -10.21 2.16
CA SER A 583 19.22 -9.05 2.01
C SER A 583 19.61 -8.19 0.81
N GLN A 584 18.75 -7.26 0.43
CA GLN A 584 19.04 -6.26 -0.61
C GLN A 584 19.87 -5.07 -0.13
N HIS A 585 20.41 -5.13 1.10
CA HIS A 585 21.20 -4.03 1.63
C HIS A 585 22.47 -3.83 0.80
N GLN A 586 22.68 -2.60 0.34
CA GLN A 586 23.91 -2.18 -0.33
C GLN A 586 24.77 -1.34 0.62
N PRO A 587 25.83 -1.90 1.23
CA PRO A 587 26.63 -1.19 2.23
C PRO A 587 27.27 0.10 1.71
N ALA A 588 27.58 0.17 0.41
CA ALA A 588 28.15 1.37 -0.22
C ALA A 588 27.25 2.61 -0.11
N LEU A 589 25.94 2.44 0.09
CA LEU A 589 24.99 3.55 0.26
C LEU A 589 25.17 4.29 1.59
N LEU A 590 25.75 3.64 2.61
CA LEU A 590 26.04 4.26 3.90
C LEU A 590 27.13 5.34 3.78
N GLY A 591 27.96 5.30 2.74
CA GLY A 591 28.96 6.32 2.45
C GLY A 591 28.47 7.49 1.60
N LYS A 592 27.23 7.45 1.12
CA LYS A 592 26.63 8.54 0.32
C LYS A 592 26.03 9.60 1.21
N THR A 593 26.14 10.86 0.82
CA THR A 593 25.43 11.97 1.46
C THR A 593 23.92 11.87 1.24
N VAL A 594 23.13 12.56 2.08
CA VAL A 594 21.67 12.64 1.90
C VAL A 594 21.29 13.19 0.51
N GLU A 595 22.05 14.15 -0.01
CA GLU A 595 21.82 14.72 -1.36
C GLU A 595 22.06 13.69 -2.47
N GLU A 596 23.13 12.89 -2.36
CA GLU A 596 23.41 11.81 -3.29
C GLU A 596 22.36 10.71 -3.21
N MET A 597 21.92 10.34 -2.00
CA MET A 597 20.82 9.40 -1.80
C MET A 597 19.56 9.87 -2.53
N ALA A 598 19.15 11.12 -2.32
CA ALA A 598 17.97 11.72 -2.95
C ALA A 598 18.02 11.72 -4.49
N LYS A 599 19.21 11.97 -5.06
CA LYS A 599 19.39 12.08 -6.51
C LYS A 599 19.59 10.73 -7.21
N GLN A 600 20.36 9.84 -6.61
CA GLN A 600 20.90 8.65 -7.28
C GLN A 600 20.19 7.35 -6.92
N VAL A 601 19.54 7.27 -5.75
CA VAL A 601 18.92 6.03 -5.27
C VAL A 601 17.41 6.10 -5.47
N LYS A 602 16.88 5.27 -6.36
CA LYS A 602 15.44 5.23 -6.72
C LYS A 602 14.75 3.91 -6.39
N SER A 603 15.41 3.07 -5.59
CA SER A 603 14.97 1.72 -5.23
C SER A 603 15.12 1.45 -3.73
N ALA A 604 14.39 0.44 -3.24
CA ALA A 604 14.54 -0.10 -1.89
C ALA A 604 15.87 -0.87 -1.75
N SER A 605 16.97 -0.18 -1.48
CA SER A 605 18.33 -0.78 -1.44
C SER A 605 19.00 -0.69 -0.06
N LEU A 606 18.25 -0.27 0.95
CA LEU A 606 18.65 -0.30 2.34
C LEU A 606 17.86 -1.38 3.09
N ALA A 607 18.51 -2.06 4.03
CA ALA A 607 17.83 -2.94 4.97
C ALA A 607 18.60 -2.98 6.29
N MET A 608 17.84 -3.06 7.38
CA MET A 608 18.32 -3.40 8.71
C MET A 608 17.80 -4.78 9.11
N GLU A 609 18.26 -5.27 10.26
CA GLU A 609 17.74 -6.46 10.91
C GLU A 609 17.52 -6.15 12.39
N LEU A 610 16.49 -6.77 12.96
CA LEU A 610 16.37 -6.93 14.40
C LEU A 610 17.05 -8.21 14.82
N VAL A 611 17.89 -8.12 15.84
CA VAL A 611 18.68 -9.25 16.36
C VAL A 611 18.31 -9.49 17.81
N ALA A 612 18.04 -10.74 18.17
CA ALA A 612 17.70 -11.11 19.53
C ALA A 612 18.89 -10.90 20.49
N LEU A 613 18.69 -10.14 21.56
CA LEU A 613 19.70 -9.86 22.60
C LEU A 613 19.93 -11.05 23.56
N ARG A 614 18.93 -11.92 23.63
CA ARG A 614 18.89 -13.15 24.42
C ARG A 614 17.99 -14.18 23.71
N ASP A 615 17.88 -15.38 24.26
CA ASP A 615 16.82 -16.29 23.83
C ASP A 615 15.45 -15.64 24.14
N ILE A 616 14.54 -15.72 23.18
CA ILE A 616 13.17 -15.19 23.25
C ILE A 616 12.25 -16.38 23.07
N VAL A 617 11.32 -16.61 23.99
CA VAL A 617 10.41 -17.77 23.91
C VAL A 617 9.19 -17.46 23.04
N ALA A 618 8.59 -18.49 22.44
CA ALA A 618 7.33 -18.32 21.70
C ALA A 618 6.25 -17.70 22.61
N GLY A 619 5.52 -16.72 22.08
CA GLY A 619 4.50 -15.94 22.78
C GLY A 619 5.03 -14.76 23.60
N GLU A 620 6.35 -14.56 23.68
CA GLU A 620 6.94 -13.40 24.34
C GLU A 620 6.80 -12.13 23.48
N GLU A 621 6.43 -11.00 24.09
CA GLU A 621 6.39 -9.71 23.39
C GLU A 621 7.80 -9.23 23.04
N ILE A 622 7.92 -8.62 21.86
CA ILE A 622 9.17 -8.08 21.33
C ILE A 622 9.21 -6.58 21.61
N PHE A 623 10.28 -6.14 22.26
CA PHE A 623 10.53 -4.74 22.57
C PHE A 623 11.84 -4.29 21.94
N LEU A 624 11.80 -3.12 21.33
CA LEU A 624 12.97 -2.41 20.81
C LEU A 624 13.20 -1.15 21.66
N ASP A 625 14.46 -0.86 21.97
CA ASP A 625 14.82 0.45 22.50
C ASP A 625 14.78 1.48 21.37
N TYR A 626 13.92 2.50 21.51
CA TYR A 626 13.72 3.58 20.54
C TYR A 626 14.66 4.76 20.82
N GLY A 627 15.49 4.68 21.86
CA GLY A 627 16.45 5.68 22.29
C GLY A 627 15.93 6.62 23.37
N ASP A 628 16.86 7.16 24.16
CA ASP A 628 16.57 8.07 25.28
C ASP A 628 15.78 9.31 24.86
N GLU A 629 16.07 9.87 23.68
CA GLU A 629 15.34 11.03 23.16
C GLU A 629 13.86 10.74 22.90
N TRP A 630 13.54 9.54 22.39
CA TRP A 630 12.16 9.14 22.18
C TRP A 630 11.46 8.97 23.53
N GLN A 631 12.10 8.29 24.49
CA GLN A 631 11.56 8.08 25.84
C GLN A 631 11.29 9.41 26.53
N GLN A 632 12.24 10.37 26.45
CA GLN A 632 12.07 11.71 26.98
C GLN A 632 10.91 12.45 26.32
N ALA A 633 10.79 12.39 24.98
CA ALA A 633 9.71 13.03 24.25
C ALA A 633 8.34 12.46 24.66
N TRP A 634 8.23 11.14 24.85
CA TRP A 634 7.00 10.49 25.32
C TRP A 634 6.66 10.90 26.76
N ASP A 635 7.64 10.89 27.67
CA ASP A 635 7.43 11.29 29.06
C ASP A 635 7.00 12.75 29.18
N ASP A 636 7.59 13.63 28.37
CA ASP A 636 7.21 15.04 28.31
C ASP A 636 5.82 15.22 27.68
N HIS A 637 5.48 14.44 26.65
CA HIS A 637 4.13 14.40 26.07
C HIS A 637 3.10 14.02 27.12
N VAL A 638 3.24 12.85 27.77
CA VAL A 638 2.32 12.36 28.79
C VAL A 638 2.17 13.35 29.96
N ARG A 639 3.27 14.00 30.38
CA ARG A 639 3.25 14.98 31.48
C ARG A 639 2.47 16.24 31.14
N ASN A 640 2.52 16.69 29.89
CA ASN A 640 1.93 17.96 29.45
C ASN A 640 0.60 17.79 28.70
N TRP A 641 0.24 16.57 28.33
CA TRP A 641 -0.97 16.26 27.58
C TRP A 641 -2.23 16.59 28.37
N ALA A 642 -3.24 17.11 27.67
CA ALA A 642 -4.57 17.35 28.19
C ALA A 642 -5.60 16.97 27.13
N PRO A 643 -6.74 16.37 27.50
CA PRO A 643 -7.74 16.00 26.52
C PRO A 643 -8.26 17.24 25.77
N PRO A 644 -8.56 17.10 24.46
CA PRO A 644 -9.23 18.14 23.68
C PRO A 644 -10.55 18.58 24.33
N THR A 645 -10.95 19.84 24.10
CA THR A 645 -12.16 20.40 24.73
C THR A 645 -13.46 19.68 24.34
N ASP A 646 -13.46 19.02 23.17
CA ASP A 646 -14.58 18.24 22.63
C ASP A 646 -14.50 16.74 22.98
N ALA A 647 -13.50 16.31 23.76
CA ALA A 647 -13.22 14.90 23.99
C ALA A 647 -14.36 14.12 24.65
N GLU A 648 -15.15 14.74 25.53
CA GLU A 648 -16.31 14.12 26.17
C GLU A 648 -17.46 13.81 25.19
N SER A 649 -17.59 14.62 24.15
CA SER A 649 -18.65 14.49 23.15
C SER A 649 -18.22 13.74 21.88
N TYR A 650 -16.92 13.46 21.75
CA TYR A 650 -16.37 12.80 20.58
C TYR A 650 -16.76 11.32 20.53
N VAL A 651 -17.21 10.88 19.35
CA VAL A 651 -17.35 9.46 19.02
C VAL A 651 -16.94 9.30 17.57
N SER A 652 -16.04 8.37 17.27
CA SER A 652 -15.60 8.14 15.89
C SER A 652 -16.74 7.63 15.02
N ALA A 653 -16.69 7.92 13.71
CA ALA A 653 -17.65 7.37 12.76
C ALA A 653 -17.68 5.84 12.79
N TYR A 654 -16.51 5.21 12.97
CA TYR A 654 -16.41 3.77 13.14
C TYR A 654 -17.21 3.26 14.35
N GLU A 655 -17.05 3.87 15.53
CA GLU A 655 -17.75 3.45 16.74
C GLU A 655 -19.27 3.62 16.61
N MET A 656 -19.72 4.72 16.01
CA MET A 656 -21.14 4.92 15.71
C MET A 656 -21.66 3.86 14.75
N ASN A 657 -20.91 3.54 13.70
CA ASN A 657 -21.26 2.52 12.73
C ASN A 657 -21.20 1.08 13.30
N LYS A 658 -20.40 0.81 14.33
CA LYS A 658 -20.29 -0.53 14.96
C LYS A 658 -21.59 -1.02 15.58
N GLY A 659 -22.46 -0.10 16.03
CA GLY A 659 -23.78 -0.44 16.55
C GLY A 659 -24.81 -0.84 15.48
N PHE A 660 -24.41 -0.87 14.21
CA PHE A 660 -25.29 -1.21 13.09
C PHE A 660 -25.58 -2.73 13.02
N PRO A 661 -26.79 -3.16 12.63
CA PRO A 661 -28.00 -2.36 12.32
C PRO A 661 -28.87 -2.02 13.55
N HIS A 662 -28.36 -2.18 14.77
CA HIS A 662 -29.19 -2.22 15.98
C HIS A 662 -29.59 -0.86 16.56
N HIS A 663 -29.04 0.26 16.07
CA HIS A 663 -29.48 1.61 16.42
C HIS A 663 -30.09 2.31 15.21
N ALA A 664 -31.17 3.05 15.44
CA ALA A 664 -31.87 3.77 14.39
C ALA A 664 -31.30 5.18 14.21
N PHE A 665 -31.25 5.68 12.97
CA PHE A 665 -30.78 7.03 12.69
C PHE A 665 -31.82 8.07 13.15
N ARG A 666 -31.36 9.04 13.95
CA ARG A 666 -32.13 10.18 14.46
C ARG A 666 -32.59 11.09 13.32
N THR A 667 -33.89 11.41 13.32
CA THR A 667 -34.52 12.44 12.49
C THR A 667 -34.01 13.83 12.85
N GLU A 668 -34.16 14.81 11.96
CA GLU A 668 -33.80 16.21 12.26
C GLU A 668 -34.48 16.71 13.55
N SER A 669 -35.74 16.33 13.79
CA SER A 669 -36.48 16.71 15.00
C SER A 669 -35.92 16.11 16.29
N GLU A 670 -35.38 14.89 16.21
CA GLU A 670 -34.71 14.22 17.34
C GLU A 670 -33.34 14.86 17.60
N GLN A 671 -32.60 15.22 16.55
CA GLN A 671 -31.28 15.87 16.65
C GLN A 671 -31.32 17.26 17.32
N VAL A 672 -32.47 17.95 17.30
CA VAL A 672 -32.65 19.20 18.08
C VAL A 672 -32.50 18.95 19.59
N LYS A 673 -32.90 17.77 20.07
CA LYS A 673 -32.83 17.40 21.50
C LYS A 673 -31.59 16.58 21.82
N GLU A 674 -31.17 15.74 20.88
CA GLU A 674 -30.06 14.79 21.03
C GLU A 674 -29.22 14.80 19.75
N PRO A 675 -28.37 15.83 19.54
CA PRO A 675 -27.55 15.94 18.34
C PRO A 675 -26.53 14.81 18.26
N TYR A 676 -26.11 14.49 17.04
CA TYR A 676 -24.91 13.67 16.87
C TYR A 676 -23.66 14.43 17.32
N PRO A 677 -22.58 13.71 17.68
CA PRO A 677 -21.25 14.29 17.83
C PRO A 677 -20.90 15.21 16.65
N SER A 678 -20.32 16.37 16.94
CA SER A 678 -20.05 17.41 15.94
C SER A 678 -19.00 17.00 14.90
N ASN A 679 -18.23 15.95 15.17
CA ASN A 679 -17.26 15.39 14.23
C ASN A 679 -17.91 14.48 13.17
N LEU A 680 -19.23 14.26 13.20
CA LEU A 680 -19.88 13.28 12.32
C LEU A 680 -20.76 13.95 11.28
N MET A 681 -20.74 13.39 10.08
CA MET A 681 -21.74 13.62 9.05
C MET A 681 -22.46 12.31 8.70
N LEU A 682 -23.76 12.43 8.39
CA LEU A 682 -24.52 11.30 7.87
C LEU A 682 -24.42 11.27 6.35
N LYS A 683 -24.08 10.09 5.82
CA LYS A 683 -23.93 9.84 4.39
C LYS A 683 -24.97 8.84 3.90
N PHE A 684 -25.39 9.05 2.67
CA PHE A 684 -26.23 8.15 1.88
C PHE A 684 -25.44 7.58 0.71
N HIS A 685 -25.60 6.29 0.42
CA HIS A 685 -24.91 5.65 -0.68
C HIS A 685 -25.70 5.77 -2.00
N LYS A 686 -25.13 6.50 -2.97
CA LYS A 686 -25.69 6.84 -4.30
C LYS A 686 -26.21 5.62 -5.10
N LYS A 687 -25.72 4.39 -4.87
CA LYS A 687 -26.28 3.18 -5.52
C LYS A 687 -27.77 2.97 -5.22
N PHE A 688 -28.22 3.47 -4.06
CA PHE A 688 -29.61 3.41 -3.60
C PHE A 688 -30.43 4.60 -4.05
N GLU A 689 -29.89 5.53 -4.83
CA GLU A 689 -30.62 6.72 -5.26
C GLU A 689 -31.77 6.37 -6.21
N ALA A 690 -31.59 5.35 -7.05
CA ALA A 690 -32.65 4.83 -7.91
C ALA A 690 -33.63 3.96 -7.12
N GLU A 691 -34.92 4.27 -7.22
CA GLU A 691 -36.00 3.51 -6.55
C GLU A 691 -35.96 2.02 -6.90
N LYS A 692 -35.69 1.70 -8.17
CA LYS A 692 -35.53 0.33 -8.64
C LYS A 692 -34.41 -0.40 -7.89
N SER A 693 -33.30 0.26 -7.60
CA SER A 693 -32.19 -0.34 -6.85
C SER A 693 -32.54 -0.58 -5.39
N ARG A 694 -33.27 0.35 -4.75
CA ARG A 694 -33.78 0.16 -3.38
C ARG A 694 -34.74 -1.03 -3.30
N LYS A 695 -35.75 -1.06 -4.19
CA LYS A 695 -36.71 -2.17 -4.27
C LYS A 695 -36.03 -3.51 -4.52
N LYS A 696 -35.12 -3.56 -5.50
CA LYS A 696 -34.33 -4.76 -5.80
C LYS A 696 -33.53 -5.24 -4.59
N PHE A 697 -32.83 -4.35 -3.90
CA PHE A 697 -32.08 -4.72 -2.69
C PHE A 697 -32.98 -5.29 -1.60
N MET A 698 -34.15 -4.67 -1.37
CA MET A 698 -35.13 -5.14 -0.40
C MET A 698 -35.71 -6.51 -0.75
N GLU A 699 -35.89 -6.80 -2.04
CA GLU A 699 -36.35 -8.11 -2.55
C GLU A 699 -35.26 -9.19 -2.41
N GLU A 700 -34.01 -8.86 -2.74
CA GLU A 700 -32.87 -9.78 -2.67
C GLU A 700 -32.41 -10.06 -1.23
N HIS A 701 -32.65 -9.13 -0.31
CA HIS A 701 -32.22 -9.19 1.10
C HIS A 701 -33.42 -8.95 2.03
N PRO A 702 -34.29 -9.97 2.19
CA PRO A 702 -35.49 -9.85 3.02
C PRO A 702 -35.19 -9.65 4.51
N ASP A 703 -34.00 -10.07 4.95
CA ASP A 703 -33.48 -9.87 6.31
C ASP A 703 -32.49 -8.69 6.37
N PRO A 704 -32.39 -7.97 7.51
CA PRO A 704 -31.38 -6.94 7.69
C PRO A 704 -29.98 -7.53 7.52
N VAL A 705 -29.24 -7.01 6.53
CA VAL A 705 -27.88 -7.49 6.24
C VAL A 705 -26.96 -7.01 7.37
N THR A 706 -26.33 -7.94 8.06
CA THR A 706 -25.37 -7.68 9.14
C THR A 706 -23.93 -7.58 8.64
N GLU A 707 -23.72 -7.78 7.34
CA GLU A 707 -22.39 -7.86 6.75
C GLU A 707 -22.08 -6.59 5.96
N TYR A 708 -21.17 -5.79 6.50
CA TYR A 708 -20.58 -4.61 5.88
C TYR A 708 -19.84 -5.00 4.61
N ASP A 709 -20.53 -4.99 3.47
CA ASP A 709 -19.90 -5.24 2.17
C ASP A 709 -19.37 -3.93 1.56
N VAL A 710 -18.08 -3.97 1.25
CA VAL A 710 -17.14 -3.15 0.42
C VAL A 710 -17.59 -1.97 -0.48
N GLY A 711 -18.83 -1.48 -0.43
CA GLY A 711 -19.37 -0.46 -1.35
C GLY A 711 -19.40 0.98 -0.81
N TRP A 712 -19.14 1.21 0.47
CA TRP A 712 -19.32 2.51 1.15
C TRP A 712 -18.18 3.51 0.88
N GLN A 713 -17.83 3.70 -0.38
CA GLN A 713 -16.72 4.56 -0.78
C GLN A 713 -17.22 6.01 -1.00
N PRO A 714 -16.47 7.04 -0.60
CA PRO A 714 -16.79 8.45 -0.76
C PRO A 714 -17.37 8.87 -2.12
N PRO A 715 -16.82 8.47 -3.30
CA PRO A 715 -17.36 8.91 -4.60
C PRO A 715 -18.81 8.45 -4.84
N TYR A 716 -19.24 7.40 -4.15
CA TYR A 716 -20.58 6.82 -4.26
C TYR A 716 -21.44 7.16 -3.06
N SER A 717 -21.07 8.20 -2.31
CA SER A 717 -21.81 8.67 -1.15
C SER A 717 -22.09 10.16 -1.24
N ILE A 718 -23.13 10.61 -0.54
CA ILE A 718 -23.55 12.00 -0.51
C ILE A 718 -24.05 12.34 0.88
N GLU A 719 -23.85 13.58 1.33
CA GLU A 719 -24.41 14.01 2.61
C GLU A 719 -25.94 13.92 2.58
N CYS A 720 -26.51 13.47 3.69
CA CYS A 720 -27.96 13.37 3.82
C CYS A 720 -28.47 13.76 5.21
N ARG A 721 -29.76 14.07 5.28
CA ARG A 721 -30.49 14.32 6.52
C ARG A 721 -31.69 13.40 6.61
N VAL A 722 -31.95 12.86 7.79
CA VAL A 722 -33.13 12.02 8.02
C VAL A 722 -34.30 12.91 8.39
N LEU A 723 -35.34 12.93 7.54
CA LEU A 723 -36.56 13.67 7.78
C LEU A 723 -37.57 12.85 8.59
N GLU A 724 -37.74 11.57 8.23
CA GLU A 724 -38.75 10.69 8.82
C GLU A 724 -38.24 9.25 8.93
N ARG A 725 -38.76 8.51 9.91
CA ARG A 725 -38.53 7.08 10.09
C ARG A 725 -39.84 6.30 9.97
N LYS A 726 -39.85 5.23 9.18
CA LYS A 726 -41.03 4.40 8.90
C LYS A 726 -40.71 2.92 9.14
N PRO A 727 -41.68 2.11 9.61
CA PRO A 727 -41.51 0.66 9.68
C PRO A 727 -41.40 0.06 8.27
N GLY A 728 -40.39 -0.79 8.05
CA GLY A 728 -40.25 -1.59 6.84
C GLY A 728 -40.81 -3.00 7.00
N THR A 729 -40.59 -3.85 5.99
CA THR A 729 -40.88 -5.29 6.07
C THR A 729 -39.97 -5.97 7.11
N GLY A 730 -40.54 -6.84 7.94
CA GLY A 730 -39.79 -7.55 8.98
C GLY A 730 -39.40 -6.64 10.16
N SER A 731 -38.14 -6.71 10.58
CA SER A 731 -37.55 -5.83 11.62
C SER A 731 -36.83 -4.61 11.05
N ARG A 732 -36.91 -4.38 9.73
CA ARG A 732 -36.17 -3.31 9.05
C ARG A 732 -36.81 -1.94 9.32
N THR A 733 -35.95 -0.93 9.46
CA THR A 733 -36.35 0.48 9.53
C THR A 733 -36.08 1.14 8.18
N LEU A 734 -37.07 1.88 7.66
CA LEU A 734 -36.95 2.70 6.46
C LEU A 734 -36.91 4.18 6.83
N TYR A 735 -36.27 4.98 5.97
CA TYR A 735 -36.07 6.40 6.19
C TYR A 735 -36.56 7.21 4.98
N THR A 736 -37.13 8.38 5.27
CA THR A 736 -37.22 9.47 4.30
C THR A 736 -36.05 10.39 4.55
N ILE A 737 -35.23 10.63 3.52
CA ILE A 737 -34.03 11.46 3.63
C ILE A 737 -34.06 12.63 2.65
N GLU A 738 -33.38 13.71 3.01
CA GLU A 738 -33.02 14.82 2.12
C GLU A 738 -31.54 14.68 1.73
N ILE A 739 -31.24 14.75 0.44
CA ILE A 739 -29.88 14.84 -0.12
C ILE A 739 -29.76 16.09 -0.99
N LEU A 740 -28.55 16.61 -1.14
CA LEU A 740 -28.26 17.65 -2.13
C LEU A 740 -27.94 16.96 -3.47
N ASP A 741 -28.70 17.19 -4.52
CA ASP A 741 -28.37 16.71 -5.86
C ASP A 741 -27.20 17.52 -6.42
N GLU A 742 -26.03 16.89 -6.59
CA GLU A 742 -24.81 17.53 -7.09
C GLU A 742 -24.96 18.08 -8.52
N ASP A 743 -25.77 17.44 -9.37
CA ASP A 743 -25.92 17.84 -10.78
C ASP A 743 -26.78 19.10 -10.93
N SER A 744 -27.85 19.18 -10.12
CA SER A 744 -28.80 20.29 -10.16
C SER A 744 -28.55 21.36 -9.09
N ASN A 745 -27.68 21.07 -8.13
CA ASN A 745 -27.50 21.82 -6.89
C ASN A 745 -28.85 22.10 -6.18
N THR A 746 -29.78 21.14 -6.24
CA THR A 746 -31.10 21.24 -5.61
C THR A 746 -31.33 20.16 -4.57
N LYS A 747 -32.19 20.41 -3.59
CA LYS A 747 -32.54 19.41 -2.58
C LYS A 747 -33.49 18.37 -3.16
N LYS A 748 -33.17 17.10 -2.94
CA LYS A 748 -33.95 15.94 -3.36
C LYS A 748 -34.35 15.11 -2.15
N VAL A 749 -35.64 14.78 -2.08
CA VAL A 749 -36.18 13.91 -1.03
C VAL A 749 -36.31 12.49 -1.57
N LEU A 750 -35.79 11.52 -0.84
CA LEU A 750 -35.89 10.09 -1.16
C LEU A 750 -36.67 9.38 -0.07
N ASP A 751 -37.72 8.66 -0.48
CA ASP A 751 -38.50 7.78 0.36
C ASP A 751 -38.04 6.32 0.26
N ASP A 752 -38.44 5.54 1.27
CA ASP A 752 -38.18 4.09 1.40
C ASP A 752 -36.68 3.76 1.33
N VAL A 753 -35.85 4.60 1.94
CA VAL A 753 -34.41 4.36 2.03
C VAL A 753 -34.14 3.33 3.12
N PRO A 754 -33.51 2.19 2.79
CA PRO A 754 -33.16 1.20 3.79
C PRO A 754 -32.07 1.73 4.71
N GLN A 755 -32.05 1.28 5.97
CA GLN A 755 -31.01 1.62 6.93
C GLN A 755 -29.61 1.31 6.38
N GLU A 756 -29.49 0.21 5.64
CA GLU A 756 -28.29 -0.26 4.93
C GLU A 756 -27.87 0.62 3.76
N ALA A 757 -28.48 1.78 3.56
CA ALA A 757 -28.02 2.83 2.65
C ALA A 757 -27.45 4.06 3.37
N LEU A 758 -27.46 4.08 4.70
CA LEU A 758 -27.02 5.18 5.55
C LEU A 758 -25.85 4.77 6.45
N PHE A 759 -24.91 5.68 6.68
CA PHE A 759 -23.74 5.46 7.53
C PHE A 759 -23.15 6.79 8.01
N PHE A 760 -22.41 6.76 9.11
CA PHE A 760 -21.63 7.92 9.56
C PHE A 760 -20.26 7.97 8.89
N GLN A 761 -19.76 9.17 8.66
CA GLN A 761 -18.38 9.45 8.28
C GLN A 761 -17.85 10.58 9.17
N ASP A 762 -16.57 10.54 9.53
CA ASP A 762 -15.96 11.66 10.26
C ASP A 762 -15.87 12.87 9.32
N LEU A 763 -16.11 14.06 9.85
CA LEU A 763 -15.83 15.31 9.15
C LEU A 763 -14.32 15.41 8.89
N PRO A 764 -13.90 16.03 7.77
CA PRO A 764 -12.49 16.25 7.47
C PRO A 764 -11.72 16.80 8.68
N TYR A 765 -10.55 16.23 8.97
CA TYR A 765 -9.63 16.66 10.04
C TYR A 765 -10.17 16.56 11.48
N THR A 766 -11.24 15.80 11.75
CA THR A 766 -11.81 15.69 13.11
C THR A 766 -11.50 14.40 13.86
N SER A 767 -10.94 13.38 13.19
CA SER A 767 -10.53 12.12 13.84
C SER A 767 -9.24 12.26 14.66
N ASP A 768 -8.97 11.27 15.52
CA ASP A 768 -7.86 11.35 16.49
C ASP A 768 -6.48 11.55 15.84
N GLN A 769 -6.24 11.08 14.62
CA GLN A 769 -4.96 11.26 13.94
C GLN A 769 -4.64 12.74 13.62
N PHE A 770 -5.63 13.63 13.71
CA PHE A 770 -5.53 15.05 13.41
C PHE A 770 -5.48 15.94 14.66
N LEU A 771 -5.46 15.35 15.86
CA LEU A 771 -5.33 16.11 17.10
C LEU A 771 -4.04 16.93 17.11
N ASP A 772 -4.15 18.18 17.54
CA ASP A 772 -3.04 19.15 17.54
C ASP A 772 -1.91 18.76 18.50
N ASP A 773 -2.22 17.95 19.50
CA ASP A 773 -1.30 17.45 20.52
C ASP A 773 -1.01 15.96 20.35
N ALA A 774 -1.41 15.31 19.25
CA ALA A 774 -1.07 13.89 19.04
C ALA A 774 0.44 13.67 19.00
N PHE A 775 0.92 12.62 19.68
CA PHE A 775 2.35 12.31 19.75
C PHE A 775 2.92 11.96 18.36
N ARG A 776 4.00 12.65 17.96
CA ARG A 776 4.70 12.44 16.69
C ARG A 776 6.22 12.42 16.91
N HIS A 777 6.85 11.26 16.78
CA HIS A 777 8.30 11.12 16.93
C HIS A 777 8.84 9.89 16.19
N ASP A 778 9.91 10.06 15.42
CA ASP A 778 10.63 8.95 14.78
C ASP A 778 11.40 8.10 15.79
N ILE A 779 11.53 6.80 15.51
CA ILE A 779 12.32 5.85 16.29
C ILE A 779 13.81 6.17 16.08
N ARG A 780 14.60 6.32 17.15
CA ARG A 780 16.02 6.66 16.98
C ARG A 780 16.86 5.47 16.55
N ILE A 781 17.66 5.69 15.52
CA ILE A 781 18.80 4.83 15.20
C ILE A 781 19.95 5.25 16.14
N PRO A 782 20.59 4.32 16.86
CA PRO A 782 21.70 4.64 17.76
C PRO A 782 22.88 5.29 17.03
N ASP A 783 23.56 6.22 17.70
CA ASP A 783 24.69 6.98 17.17
C ASP A 783 25.81 6.05 16.65
N GLU A 784 26.00 4.88 17.27
CA GLU A 784 27.08 3.94 16.92
C GLU A 784 26.90 3.28 15.56
N ILE A 785 25.68 3.23 15.04
CA ILE A 785 25.36 2.60 13.75
C ILE A 785 24.81 3.60 12.73
N PHE A 786 24.56 4.85 13.11
CA PHE A 786 24.07 5.87 12.19
C PHE A 786 25.19 6.38 11.28
N PRO A 787 25.04 6.40 9.94
CA PRO A 787 26.11 6.82 9.05
C PRO A 787 26.47 8.30 9.17
N GLU A 788 27.75 8.59 9.36
CA GLU A 788 28.28 9.97 9.43
C GLU A 788 27.95 10.79 8.17
N ALA A 789 27.97 10.17 6.99
CA ALA A 789 27.62 10.85 5.73
C ALA A 789 26.17 11.37 5.69
N TRP A 790 25.30 10.87 6.57
CA TRP A 790 23.90 11.26 6.64
C TRP A 790 23.63 12.38 7.65
N LYS A 791 24.61 12.71 8.51
CA LYS A 791 24.50 13.81 9.48
C LYS A 791 24.65 15.16 8.78
N ASN A 792 23.54 15.69 8.27
CA ASN A 792 23.48 16.93 7.47
C ASN A 792 22.80 18.11 8.19
N LEU A 793 22.34 17.90 9.42
CA LEU A 793 21.93 18.98 10.31
C LEU A 793 23.16 19.35 11.14
N LEU A 794 23.66 20.58 10.98
CA LEU A 794 24.72 21.10 11.85
C LEU A 794 24.23 21.03 13.29
N GLU A 795 25.11 20.64 14.22
CA GLU A 795 24.87 20.87 15.65
C GLU A 795 24.41 22.32 15.81
N LYS A 796 23.21 22.51 16.36
CA LYS A 796 22.77 23.85 16.74
C LYS A 796 23.79 24.37 17.76
N GLU A 797 24.61 25.34 17.37
CA GLU A 797 25.40 26.15 18.30
C GLU A 797 24.52 26.77 19.39
#